data_AF-A0A1B9EP77-F1
#
_entry.id   AF-A0A1B9EP77-F1
#
_cell.length_a   1.000
_cell.length_b   1.000
_cell.length_c   1.000
_cell.angle_alpha   90.00
_cell.angle_beta   90.00
_cell.angle_gamma   90.00
#
_symmetry.space_group_name_H-M   'P 1'
#
loop_
_entity.id
_entity.type
_entity.pdbx_description
1 polymer ?
#
loop_
_entity_poly.entity_id
_entity_poly.type
_entity_poly.pdbx_seq_one_letter_code
_entity_poly.pdbx_strand_id
1 'polypeptide(L)'
;MTTNDSNSAAASATGSTTGSASPAAVSPGSVSPATASTGPASPGPASTGPVTGPASLGIASTGPATGPASPDTASTGPASPATASTGPAFPGPAPTGPRTGPASTGPTSTGSASPATASTGPATGPASLATASTGPAFPGPASIGPTTGPASADDRRAVTGKRRIAFAVYVADAGRLPGLQDLLRSLALSNPALCEDVVVLHPGLPDTAFDAAHRLHPRLIPRTAAGRDDILRLDGYDTVIALTPAQIVLGGMDALLRLRTGVAAVPRPGSDPRNGIADDGLLVIQRQDLDHPEPPATAQDIPESLLVPLESRYDFPAARLRDDLAVPEGVVVLNFAGTPTTSAGPAHAARARHDLDDEAFRAAYLALPGAKHPDLLLHLALPFPDGARPPIDLVRQLAEIHRGRGHHDLAVALLGEAVAGRPDLPRCHETLGVCLMALSRYEEAETHLLLATASPDFAPRAYGQLARLAWLLGRTEDARGYALAGLDSDPTDANCRAWYARTSQMIAAVTTSPDTSPSEQLAHVALFADGDENAGDKVLPEAVRSCFTADTGPGRWHQQHAHLLVDEAGLERLNARRAVIVGGGGLFLPDTAPNGNSGWQWNIPDDVLARITAPLAVFAVGYNVFDGQRYRRERFAASLQALVERSAFFGLRNHGSVARVRELLPDSLREKVRYQPCPTTVARHLDPRLAEPAVREDTVLINCAYDRAGLRFGHDYGHFLAEMAAGIRGISAVAEVRYAAHMPADERFVDDLRREHGLTLPVEPLYLLSNDAIRDLYRRTRLVIGMRGHAGMIPFGCGTPVISLVSHPKLAYFLADIDRPDWGVSVHERALGARLAERALAVLADHPAAVADVHDRQRTLWSVTRDNLALLRELTGLPDPFGDPSGGPGTAPVVPAPRSAADGDHAAPSLRTSPPTP
;
A
#
# COMPACT_ATOMS: atom_id res chain seq x y z
N MET A 1 -47.94 13.98 -63.36
CA MET A 1 -47.48 12.69 -63.93
C MET A 1 -45.96 12.77 -64.07
N THR A 2 -45.25 12.01 -63.22
CA THR A 2 -44.10 11.14 -63.54
C THR A 2 -42.89 11.61 -64.38
N THR A 3 -41.72 11.05 -64.00
CA THR A 3 -40.54 10.62 -64.82
C THR A 3 -39.51 11.71 -65.23
N ASN A 4 -38.20 11.47 -65.42
CA ASN A 4 -37.31 10.29 -65.30
C ASN A 4 -35.82 10.72 -65.43
N ASP A 5 -34.92 9.81 -65.04
CA ASP A 5 -33.59 9.48 -65.62
C ASP A 5 -32.34 10.41 -65.54
N SER A 6 -31.23 9.76 -65.11
CA SER A 6 -29.83 9.79 -65.64
C SER A 6 -28.80 10.93 -65.41
N ASN A 7 -27.59 10.48 -65.01
CA ASN A 7 -26.22 10.86 -65.44
C ASN A 7 -25.49 12.18 -65.03
N SER A 8 -24.24 11.97 -64.58
CA SER A 8 -22.99 12.76 -64.82
C SER A 8 -22.73 14.13 -64.16
N ALA A 9 -21.48 14.26 -63.68
CA ALA A 9 -20.57 15.42 -63.67
C ALA A 9 -20.88 16.70 -62.85
N ALA A 10 -19.82 17.14 -62.15
CA ALA A 10 -19.32 18.52 -61.95
C ALA A 10 -20.16 19.60 -61.20
N ALA A 11 -19.49 20.13 -60.17
CA ALA A 11 -19.28 21.55 -59.85
C ALA A 11 -20.42 22.44 -59.28
N SER A 12 -20.02 23.15 -58.21
CA SER A 12 -20.35 24.54 -57.81
C SER A 12 -21.83 24.89 -57.52
N ALA A 13 -22.21 25.18 -56.27
CA ALA A 13 -21.93 26.38 -55.46
C ALA A 13 -23.05 27.44 -55.55
N THR A 14 -23.33 28.03 -54.37
CA THR A 14 -24.11 29.25 -54.11
C THR A 14 -25.64 29.13 -54.23
N GLY A 15 -26.46 29.63 -53.32
CA GLY A 15 -26.23 30.41 -52.11
C GLY A 15 -27.49 31.21 -51.75
N SER A 16 -27.60 31.56 -50.47
CA SER A 16 -28.49 32.61 -49.90
C SER A 16 -29.98 32.26 -49.83
N THR A 17 -30.75 32.59 -48.79
CA THR A 17 -30.80 33.78 -47.92
C THR A 17 -31.61 33.41 -46.65
N THR A 18 -31.09 33.56 -45.42
CA THR A 18 -31.39 34.64 -44.42
C THR A 18 -32.88 34.83 -44.10
N GLY A 19 -33.38 34.93 -42.86
CA GLY A 19 -32.81 35.02 -41.51
C GLY A 19 -33.90 35.50 -40.51
N SER A 20 -33.68 35.27 -39.21
CA SER A 20 -34.09 36.07 -37.99
C SER A 20 -35.53 36.61 -37.83
N ALA A 21 -36.18 36.74 -36.66
CA ALA A 21 -35.88 36.50 -35.24
C ALA A 21 -37.16 36.79 -34.38
N SER A 22 -37.32 36.08 -33.25
CA SER A 22 -37.86 36.50 -31.92
C SER A 22 -39.25 37.20 -31.77
N PRO A 23 -39.72 37.57 -30.56
CA PRO A 23 -40.13 36.78 -29.38
C PRO A 23 -41.54 37.20 -28.83
N ALA A 24 -42.11 36.52 -27.82
CA ALA A 24 -42.90 37.11 -26.70
C ALA A 24 -43.66 36.07 -25.84
N ALA A 25 -43.80 36.40 -24.54
CA ALA A 25 -44.38 35.62 -23.44
C ALA A 25 -45.92 35.77 -23.27
N VAL A 26 -46.52 34.98 -22.36
CA VAL A 26 -47.53 35.35 -21.31
C VAL A 26 -48.38 34.12 -20.87
N SER A 27 -48.47 33.87 -19.55
CA SER A 27 -49.48 33.06 -18.81
C SER A 27 -50.50 34.02 -18.14
N PRO A 28 -51.68 33.66 -17.53
CA PRO A 28 -52.11 32.40 -16.89
C PRO A 28 -53.63 32.04 -17.04
N GLY A 29 -54.14 31.00 -16.35
CA GLY A 29 -55.58 30.80 -16.16
C GLY A 29 -56.01 29.49 -15.46
N SER A 30 -56.75 29.62 -14.36
CA SER A 30 -57.32 28.56 -13.50
C SER A 30 -58.85 28.65 -13.45
N VAL A 31 -59.61 27.56 -13.57
CA VAL A 31 -61.01 27.42 -13.06
C VAL A 31 -61.37 25.94 -12.82
N SER A 32 -61.95 25.61 -11.65
CA SER A 32 -62.70 24.36 -11.32
C SER A 32 -64.22 24.65 -11.28
N PRO A 33 -65.14 23.64 -11.26
CA PRO A 33 -65.67 23.19 -9.94
C PRO A 33 -66.26 21.74 -9.80
N ALA A 34 -66.43 21.35 -8.51
CA ALA A 34 -67.49 20.54 -7.83
C ALA A 34 -67.54 18.98 -7.93
N THR A 35 -67.12 18.22 -6.89
CA THR A 35 -67.80 17.66 -5.66
C THR A 35 -68.71 16.42 -5.80
N ALA A 36 -68.32 15.31 -5.15
CA ALA A 36 -69.21 14.39 -4.42
C ALA A 36 -68.43 13.63 -3.32
N SER A 37 -69.05 13.48 -2.15
CA SER A 37 -68.48 13.08 -0.86
C SER A 37 -68.74 11.61 -0.53
N THR A 38 -67.86 10.94 0.22
CA THR A 38 -68.25 9.91 1.21
C THR A 38 -67.26 9.87 2.39
N GLY A 39 -67.81 9.87 3.61
CA GLY A 39 -67.12 9.68 4.88
C GLY A 39 -67.36 8.28 5.47
N PRO A 40 -66.95 8.02 6.74
CA PRO A 40 -66.26 6.78 7.15
C PRO A 40 -67.05 5.86 8.12
N ALA A 41 -66.57 4.63 8.37
CA ALA A 41 -66.67 3.90 9.65
C ALA A 41 -65.98 2.51 9.63
N SER A 42 -65.21 2.20 10.69
CA SER A 42 -64.78 0.84 11.10
C SER A 42 -65.85 0.20 12.02
N PRO A 43 -65.89 -1.15 12.20
CA PRO A 43 -65.18 -1.81 13.32
C PRO A 43 -64.71 -3.28 13.06
N GLY A 44 -63.77 -3.79 13.88
CA GLY A 44 -63.48 -5.25 14.03
C GLY A 44 -64.45 -5.93 15.02
N PRO A 45 -64.13 -7.07 15.70
CA PRO A 45 -63.10 -8.13 15.50
C PRO A 45 -63.69 -9.57 15.54
N ALA A 46 -62.90 -10.64 15.29
CA ALA A 46 -62.97 -11.94 16.00
C ALA A 46 -61.96 -12.99 15.46
N SER A 47 -61.32 -13.71 16.39
CA SER A 47 -60.36 -14.81 16.20
C SER A 47 -61.02 -16.20 16.18
N THR A 48 -60.42 -17.18 15.49
CA THR A 48 -60.34 -18.59 15.94
C THR A 48 -59.10 -19.28 15.37
N GLY A 49 -58.46 -20.10 16.21
CA GLY A 49 -57.15 -20.74 16.01
C GLY A 49 -57.13 -22.06 15.21
N PRO A 50 -56.02 -22.84 15.32
CA PRO A 50 -55.51 -23.70 14.23
C PRO A 50 -55.70 -25.22 14.46
N VAL A 51 -55.65 -26.01 13.37
CA VAL A 51 -55.64 -27.49 13.40
C VAL A 51 -54.73 -28.09 12.29
N THR A 52 -53.62 -28.70 12.74
CA THR A 52 -52.88 -29.93 12.33
C THR A 52 -52.42 -30.25 10.88
N GLY A 53 -51.08 -30.38 10.72
CA GLY A 53 -50.25 -31.59 10.42
C GLY A 53 -50.55 -32.52 9.22
N PRO A 54 -49.50 -33.11 8.57
CA PRO A 54 -49.02 -34.44 9.01
C PRO A 54 -47.48 -34.70 8.96
N ALA A 55 -47.13 -35.94 9.30
CA ALA A 55 -45.94 -36.47 9.99
C ALA A 55 -44.64 -36.81 9.21
N SER A 56 -43.53 -36.65 9.94
CA SER A 56 -42.33 -37.48 10.22
C SER A 56 -41.93 -38.74 9.42
N LEU A 57 -40.62 -38.83 9.16
CA LEU A 57 -39.76 -40.02 9.35
C LEU A 57 -38.42 -39.56 9.96
N GLY A 58 -37.97 -40.21 11.04
CA GLY A 58 -36.71 -39.92 11.75
C GLY A 58 -35.67 -41.03 11.62
N ILE A 59 -34.47 -40.79 12.18
CA ILE A 59 -33.58 -41.77 12.85
C ILE A 59 -32.56 -40.98 13.73
N ALA A 60 -32.18 -41.62 14.83
CA ALA A 60 -31.60 -41.15 16.09
C ALA A 60 -30.17 -40.55 16.06
N SER A 61 -29.90 -39.67 17.04
CA SER A 61 -28.54 -39.36 17.53
C SER A 61 -28.52 -39.56 19.05
N THR A 62 -27.57 -40.37 19.52
CA THR A 62 -27.29 -40.67 20.93
C THR A 62 -26.17 -39.76 21.44
N GLY A 63 -26.43 -38.96 22.49
CA GLY A 63 -25.38 -38.34 23.30
C GLY A 63 -24.91 -39.26 24.43
N PRO A 64 -23.87 -38.85 25.17
CA PRO A 64 -24.02 -38.83 26.63
C PRO A 64 -23.44 -37.59 27.33
N ALA A 65 -23.84 -37.43 28.59
CA ALA A 65 -23.68 -36.27 29.46
C ALA A 65 -22.56 -36.43 30.52
N THR A 66 -21.93 -35.30 30.85
CA THR A 66 -21.44 -34.77 32.16
C THR A 66 -20.88 -35.68 33.29
N GLY A 67 -19.70 -35.31 33.82
CA GLY A 67 -19.39 -35.34 35.28
C GLY A 67 -17.93 -35.65 35.70
N PRO A 68 -17.33 -35.04 36.76
CA PRO A 68 -15.87 -34.83 36.92
C PRO A 68 -15.19 -35.63 38.07
N ALA A 69 -13.84 -35.73 38.04
CA ALA A 69 -12.97 -35.95 39.22
C ALA A 69 -11.47 -35.70 38.92
N SER A 70 -10.74 -35.19 39.91
CA SER A 70 -9.25 -35.15 40.06
C SER A 70 -8.92 -35.65 41.48
N PRO A 71 -7.65 -35.82 41.95
CA PRO A 71 -6.33 -35.97 41.31
C PRO A 71 -5.58 -37.26 41.80
N ASP A 72 -4.41 -37.60 41.22
CA ASP A 72 -3.15 -37.90 41.95
C ASP A 72 -2.02 -38.51 41.09
N THR A 73 -0.82 -38.08 41.45
CA THR A 73 0.59 -38.43 41.16
C THR A 73 0.95 -39.79 40.52
N ALA A 74 1.87 -39.78 39.53
CA ALA A 74 3.24 -40.32 39.66
C ALA A 74 4.04 -40.29 38.33
N SER A 75 5.34 -40.02 38.48
CA SER A 75 6.43 -39.96 37.50
C SER A 75 6.80 -41.33 36.91
N THR A 76 7.20 -41.40 35.62
CA THR A 76 8.54 -41.80 35.14
C THR A 76 8.58 -42.07 33.62
N GLY A 77 9.47 -41.37 32.91
CA GLY A 77 10.35 -41.92 31.85
C GLY A 77 9.80 -42.26 30.45
N PRO A 78 10.65 -42.24 29.40
CA PRO A 78 10.23 -41.90 28.04
C PRO A 78 10.14 -43.09 27.08
N ALA A 79 9.24 -43.01 26.10
CA ALA A 79 9.32 -43.79 24.85
C ALA A 79 8.53 -43.11 23.73
N SER A 80 9.24 -42.74 22.65
CA SER A 80 8.63 -42.48 21.33
C SER A 80 8.15 -43.81 20.73
N PRO A 81 7.10 -43.78 19.90
CA PRO A 81 7.35 -44.00 18.47
C PRO A 81 6.52 -43.12 17.54
N ALA A 82 7.02 -43.00 16.31
CA ALA A 82 6.42 -42.34 15.17
C ALA A 82 5.12 -43.01 14.70
N THR A 83 4.19 -42.20 14.18
CA THR A 83 3.23 -42.63 13.15
C THR A 83 2.94 -41.48 12.18
N ALA A 84 3.17 -41.76 10.90
CA ALA A 84 2.67 -40.99 9.77
C ALA A 84 1.24 -41.45 9.45
N SER A 85 0.37 -40.54 9.01
CA SER A 85 -0.92 -40.87 8.41
C SER A 85 -1.07 -40.16 7.07
N THR A 86 -1.23 -40.97 6.03
CA THR A 86 -1.52 -40.60 4.64
C THR A 86 -3.03 -40.52 4.38
N GLY A 87 -3.39 -39.77 3.33
CA GLY A 87 -4.71 -39.74 2.67
C GLY A 87 -4.55 -39.22 1.22
N PRO A 88 -5.45 -39.56 0.28
CA PRO A 88 -5.07 -40.37 -0.90
C PRO A 88 -5.03 -39.63 -2.25
N ALA A 89 -4.26 -40.18 -3.20
CA ALA A 89 -4.31 -39.86 -4.62
C ALA A 89 -4.63 -41.13 -5.44
N PHE A 90 -5.58 -41.02 -6.38
CA PHE A 90 -5.95 -42.09 -7.32
C PHE A 90 -5.12 -42.01 -8.63
N PRO A 91 -4.86 -43.13 -9.34
CA PRO A 91 -3.87 -43.21 -10.41
C PRO A 91 -4.48 -43.24 -11.83
N GLY A 92 -3.68 -42.85 -12.82
CA GLY A 92 -3.89 -43.12 -14.25
C GLY A 92 -2.56 -43.51 -14.94
N PRO A 93 -2.56 -44.41 -15.94
CA PRO A 93 -1.41 -45.28 -16.22
C PRO A 93 -0.48 -44.79 -17.32
N ALA A 94 0.78 -45.24 -17.24
CA ALA A 94 1.77 -45.21 -18.33
C ALA A 94 1.88 -46.60 -19.00
N PRO A 95 2.31 -46.70 -20.28
CA PRO A 95 2.86 -47.91 -20.82
C PRO A 95 4.36 -47.80 -21.14
N THR A 96 5.04 -48.91 -20.87
CA THR A 96 6.47 -49.22 -21.02
C THR A 96 6.84 -49.72 -22.43
N GLY A 97 8.04 -49.34 -22.90
CA GLY A 97 9.00 -50.31 -23.47
C GLY A 97 9.18 -50.43 -25.01
N PRO A 98 10.31 -51.00 -25.49
CA PRO A 98 11.14 -50.42 -26.57
C PRO A 98 11.39 -51.33 -27.79
N ARG A 99 11.93 -50.80 -28.91
CA ARG A 99 12.77 -51.56 -29.88
C ARG A 99 13.47 -50.71 -30.97
N THR A 100 14.53 -51.32 -31.49
CA THR A 100 15.71 -50.90 -32.28
C THR A 100 15.55 -50.87 -33.83
N GLY A 101 16.10 -49.83 -34.50
CA GLY A 101 16.74 -49.67 -35.86
C GLY A 101 16.18 -50.34 -37.16
N PRO A 102 16.78 -50.14 -38.38
CA PRO A 102 17.73 -49.12 -38.88
C PRO A 102 17.40 -48.51 -40.30
N ALA A 103 18.26 -47.54 -40.71
CA ALA A 103 18.58 -46.85 -41.99
C ALA A 103 17.97 -47.22 -43.38
N SER A 104 17.76 -46.18 -44.24
CA SER A 104 18.53 -45.88 -45.49
C SER A 104 17.72 -45.37 -46.73
N THR A 105 18.20 -44.25 -47.33
CA THR A 105 18.23 -43.81 -48.77
C THR A 105 16.93 -43.66 -49.58
N GLY A 106 16.52 -42.49 -50.13
CA GLY A 106 17.12 -41.66 -51.22
C GLY A 106 16.17 -41.68 -52.46
N PRO A 107 16.22 -40.78 -53.50
CA PRO A 107 17.29 -39.86 -53.91
C PRO A 107 16.89 -38.42 -54.41
N THR A 108 17.97 -37.66 -54.68
CA THR A 108 18.31 -36.40 -55.43
C THR A 108 17.43 -35.89 -56.60
N SER A 109 17.43 -34.60 -57.04
CA SER A 109 18.53 -33.75 -57.61
C SER A 109 18.09 -32.26 -57.75
N THR A 110 18.83 -31.21 -57.30
CA THR A 110 19.91 -30.35 -57.90
C THR A 110 19.61 -29.42 -59.09
N GLY A 111 19.99 -28.14 -58.94
CA GLY A 111 20.58 -27.24 -59.95
C GLY A 111 20.67 -25.77 -59.45
N SER A 112 21.79 -25.22 -58.95
CA SER A 112 23.04 -24.68 -59.59
C SER A 112 22.78 -23.46 -60.52
N ALA A 113 23.52 -22.33 -60.57
CA ALA A 113 24.75 -21.84 -59.93
C ALA A 113 24.91 -20.29 -60.13
N SER A 114 25.84 -19.71 -59.37
CA SER A 114 26.39 -18.34 -59.21
C SER A 114 26.92 -17.60 -60.48
N PRO A 115 27.77 -16.53 -60.38
CA PRO A 115 27.72 -15.23 -59.67
C PRO A 115 28.06 -14.02 -60.60
N ALA A 116 28.00 -12.75 -60.14
CA ALA A 116 28.99 -11.70 -60.48
C ALA A 116 28.70 -10.33 -59.84
N THR A 117 29.79 -9.60 -59.63
CA THR A 117 30.01 -8.30 -58.99
C THR A 117 29.80 -7.08 -59.89
N ALA A 118 29.63 -5.92 -59.22
CA ALA A 118 30.21 -4.59 -59.52
C ALA A 118 29.39 -3.51 -60.29
N SER A 119 29.19 -2.40 -59.57
CA SER A 119 29.58 -1.01 -59.91
C SER A 119 28.62 -0.04 -60.63
N THR A 120 28.79 1.23 -60.22
CA THR A 120 28.49 2.53 -60.84
C THR A 120 27.06 3.12 -60.83
N GLY A 121 26.94 4.24 -60.09
CA GLY A 121 26.76 5.58 -60.69
C GLY A 121 25.34 6.08 -61.05
N PRO A 122 25.14 7.40 -61.29
CA PRO A 122 24.17 8.19 -60.51
C PRO A 122 23.08 8.95 -61.32
N ALA A 123 22.19 9.64 -60.55
CA ALA A 123 21.23 10.70 -60.93
C ALA A 123 19.95 10.23 -61.68
N THR A 124 18.72 10.71 -61.44
CA THR A 124 18.13 12.05 -61.16
C THR A 124 16.71 11.90 -60.55
N GLY A 125 16.20 12.91 -59.81
CA GLY A 125 14.88 12.96 -59.13
C GLY A 125 13.62 13.01 -60.03
N PRO A 126 12.39 13.38 -59.54
CA PRO A 126 12.11 14.33 -58.46
C PRO A 126 11.06 13.90 -57.39
N ALA A 127 10.87 14.81 -56.44
CA ALA A 127 10.07 14.83 -55.21
C ALA A 127 8.63 14.28 -55.23
N SER A 128 8.22 13.73 -54.08
CA SER A 128 6.94 14.10 -53.44
C SER A 128 6.96 13.86 -51.93
N LEU A 129 6.36 14.79 -51.20
CA LEU A 129 6.32 14.88 -49.73
C LEU A 129 5.57 13.70 -49.10
N ALA A 130 6.19 13.05 -48.13
CA ALA A 130 5.51 12.25 -47.12
C ALA A 130 6.14 12.50 -45.75
N THR A 131 5.30 13.01 -44.84
CA THR A 131 5.53 13.23 -43.42
C THR A 131 6.05 11.97 -42.74
N ALA A 132 7.28 12.04 -42.22
CA ALA A 132 7.85 11.00 -41.38
C ALA A 132 7.14 10.99 -40.01
N SER A 133 6.43 9.91 -39.73
CA SER A 133 6.06 9.51 -38.38
C SER A 133 7.31 8.95 -37.70
N THR A 134 7.96 9.77 -36.87
CA THR A 134 8.95 9.28 -35.92
C THR A 134 8.19 8.63 -34.77
N GLY A 135 8.10 7.30 -34.77
CA GLY A 135 7.72 6.55 -33.58
C GLY A 135 8.75 6.76 -32.47
N PRO A 136 8.37 6.74 -31.18
CA PRO A 136 9.33 6.88 -30.10
C PRO A 136 10.23 5.65 -30.08
N ALA A 137 11.52 5.85 -30.27
CA ALA A 137 12.52 4.84 -30.01
C ALA A 137 12.48 4.51 -28.52
N PHE A 138 12.30 3.22 -28.20
CA PHE A 138 12.56 2.71 -26.86
C PHE A 138 13.99 3.11 -26.46
N PRO A 139 14.20 3.82 -25.33
CA PRO A 139 15.53 3.89 -24.77
C PRO A 139 15.88 2.46 -24.35
N GLY A 140 16.85 1.85 -25.01
CA GLY A 140 17.50 0.64 -24.53
C GLY A 140 18.02 0.85 -23.10
N PRO A 141 18.30 -0.22 -22.34
CA PRO A 141 18.74 -0.09 -20.96
C PRO A 141 20.05 0.72 -20.97
N ALA A 142 19.95 1.98 -20.56
CA ALA A 142 21.14 2.76 -20.26
C ALA A 142 21.87 2.01 -19.16
N SER A 143 23.08 1.56 -19.45
CA SER A 143 24.06 1.08 -18.49
C SER A 143 24.22 2.16 -17.40
N ILE A 144 23.50 1.97 -16.29
CA ILE A 144 23.76 2.72 -15.06
C ILE A 144 25.08 2.15 -14.54
N GLY A 145 26.18 2.84 -14.83
CA GLY A 145 27.48 2.56 -14.21
C GLY A 145 27.39 2.64 -12.68
N PRO A 146 28.40 2.13 -11.95
CA PRO A 146 28.31 1.90 -10.52
C PRO A 146 28.32 3.24 -9.80
N THR A 147 27.13 3.77 -9.60
CA THR A 147 26.93 4.74 -8.53
C THR A 147 26.97 3.91 -7.26
N THR A 148 27.99 4.13 -6.44
CA THR A 148 27.89 3.92 -5.00
C THR A 148 26.58 4.57 -4.58
N GLY A 149 25.53 3.78 -4.42
CA GLY A 149 24.20 4.34 -4.20
C GLY A 149 24.27 5.21 -2.96
N PRO A 150 24.04 6.53 -3.03
CA PRO A 150 23.64 7.23 -1.83
C PRO A 150 22.37 6.50 -1.36
N ALA A 151 22.24 6.29 -0.06
CA ALA A 151 20.95 5.96 0.51
C ALA A 151 19.91 6.82 -0.21
N SER A 152 18.85 6.21 -0.75
CA SER A 152 17.76 6.95 -1.38
C SER A 152 17.49 8.19 -0.53
N ALA A 153 17.29 9.37 -1.13
CA ALA A 153 16.99 10.58 -0.36
C ALA A 153 15.78 10.40 0.62
N ASP A 154 15.05 9.29 0.46
CA ASP A 154 13.94 8.81 1.28
C ASP A 154 14.23 7.52 2.08
N ASP A 155 15.48 7.13 2.33
CA ASP A 155 15.80 6.05 3.26
C ASP A 155 15.75 6.57 4.71
N ARG A 156 14.62 6.34 5.39
CA ARG A 156 14.39 6.73 6.79
C ARG A 156 14.21 5.52 7.69
N ARG A 157 14.80 4.38 7.31
CA ARG A 157 14.90 3.18 8.16
C ARG A 157 15.52 3.47 9.52
N ALA A 158 16.47 4.41 9.60
CA ALA A 158 17.03 4.87 10.86
C ALA A 158 15.98 5.45 11.82
N VAL A 159 14.89 6.03 11.30
CA VAL A 159 13.78 6.58 12.10
C VAL A 159 12.79 5.49 12.50
N THR A 160 12.52 4.52 11.62
CA THR A 160 11.57 3.43 11.90
C THR A 160 12.21 2.26 12.64
N GLY A 161 13.53 2.13 12.65
CA GLY A 161 14.24 0.93 13.10
C GLY A 161 14.09 -0.26 12.15
N LYS A 162 13.54 -0.07 10.94
CA LYS A 162 13.31 -1.18 10.01
C LYS A 162 14.62 -1.76 9.51
N ARG A 163 14.81 -3.03 9.83
CA ARG A 163 16.01 -3.78 9.51
C ARG A 163 16.30 -3.85 8.01
N ARG A 164 17.54 -3.60 7.62
CA ARG A 164 18.06 -3.83 6.27
C ARG A 164 18.84 -5.14 6.24
N ILE A 165 18.45 -6.01 5.30
CA ILE A 165 18.99 -7.35 5.15
C ILE A 165 19.75 -7.42 3.82
N ALA A 166 20.90 -8.08 3.82
CA ALA A 166 21.64 -8.42 2.61
C ALA A 166 22.15 -9.87 2.63
N PHE A 167 22.31 -10.43 1.44
CA PHE A 167 23.21 -11.54 1.21
C PHE A 167 24.60 -10.98 0.93
N ALA A 168 25.64 -11.52 1.57
CA ALA A 168 27.02 -11.12 1.32
C ALA A 168 27.84 -12.30 0.81
N VAL A 169 28.62 -12.06 -0.25
CA VAL A 169 29.46 -13.10 -0.87
C VAL A 169 30.85 -12.51 -1.11
N TYR A 170 31.89 -13.19 -0.65
CA TYR A 170 33.27 -12.83 -0.98
C TYR A 170 33.75 -13.60 -2.21
N VAL A 171 34.26 -12.88 -3.21
CA VAL A 171 34.80 -13.40 -4.47
C VAL A 171 36.28 -13.05 -4.52
N ALA A 172 37.13 -14.04 -4.24
CA ALA A 172 38.59 -13.84 -4.13
C ALA A 172 39.26 -13.50 -5.47
N ASP A 173 38.72 -13.99 -6.58
CA ASP A 173 39.28 -13.81 -7.91
C ASP A 173 38.23 -14.09 -9.01
N ALA A 174 38.56 -13.75 -10.25
CA ALA A 174 37.66 -13.91 -11.39
C ALA A 174 37.25 -15.38 -11.65
N GLY A 175 38.06 -16.36 -11.26
CA GLY A 175 37.76 -17.79 -11.40
C GLY A 175 36.62 -18.26 -10.48
N ARG A 176 36.24 -17.47 -9.47
CA ARG A 176 35.11 -17.75 -8.59
C ARG A 176 33.77 -17.15 -9.06
N LEU A 177 33.77 -16.31 -10.10
CA LEU A 177 32.56 -15.68 -10.64
C LEU A 177 31.52 -16.67 -11.19
N PRO A 178 31.88 -17.79 -11.85
CA PRO A 178 30.88 -18.78 -12.26
C PRO A 178 30.13 -19.37 -11.06
N GLY A 179 30.83 -19.61 -9.94
CA GLY A 179 30.19 -20.08 -8.71
C GLY A 179 29.23 -19.05 -8.09
N LEU A 180 29.52 -17.76 -8.22
CA LEU A 180 28.58 -16.70 -7.84
C LEU A 180 27.31 -16.76 -8.71
N GLN A 181 27.44 -17.01 -10.01
CA GLN A 181 26.28 -17.13 -10.90
C GLN A 181 25.43 -18.35 -10.55
N ASP A 182 26.04 -19.51 -10.29
CA ASP A 182 25.33 -20.72 -9.83
C ASP A 182 24.57 -20.45 -8.52
N LEU A 183 25.22 -19.76 -7.57
CA LEU A 183 24.60 -19.37 -6.31
C LEU A 183 23.38 -18.48 -6.55
N LEU A 184 23.50 -17.45 -7.39
CA LEU A 184 22.39 -16.53 -7.69
C LEU A 184 21.22 -17.25 -8.37
N ARG A 185 21.50 -18.14 -9.33
CA ARG A 185 20.45 -18.94 -9.99
C ARG A 185 19.75 -19.86 -9.01
N SER A 186 20.50 -20.58 -8.18
CA SER A 186 19.93 -21.48 -7.17
C SER A 186 19.11 -20.74 -6.12
N LEU A 187 19.57 -19.57 -5.66
CA LEU A 187 18.84 -18.70 -4.74
C LEU A 187 17.50 -18.25 -5.35
N ALA A 188 17.52 -17.74 -6.58
CA ALA A 188 16.31 -17.26 -7.26
C ALA A 188 15.31 -18.38 -7.57
N LEU A 189 15.77 -19.57 -7.95
CA LEU A 189 14.91 -20.70 -8.28
C LEU A 189 14.30 -21.35 -7.04
N SER A 190 15.04 -21.42 -5.94
CA SER A 190 14.57 -22.00 -4.67
C SER A 190 13.77 -21.00 -3.82
N ASN A 191 13.98 -19.69 -4.04
CA ASN A 191 13.36 -18.62 -3.25
C ASN A 191 12.84 -17.48 -4.17
N PRO A 192 11.86 -17.73 -5.04
CA PRO A 192 11.44 -16.77 -6.07
C PRO A 192 10.85 -15.47 -5.53
N ALA A 193 10.42 -15.47 -4.25
CA ALA A 193 9.88 -14.32 -3.55
C ALA A 193 10.96 -13.43 -2.88
N LEU A 194 12.25 -13.78 -2.98
CA LEU A 194 13.36 -13.01 -2.40
C LEU A 194 14.07 -12.17 -3.46
N CYS A 195 14.42 -10.94 -3.11
CA CYS A 195 15.23 -10.04 -3.94
C CYS A 195 15.92 -8.99 -3.06
N GLU A 196 16.55 -9.42 -1.97
CA GLU A 196 17.32 -8.52 -1.11
C GLU A 196 18.66 -8.14 -1.74
N ASP A 197 19.33 -7.13 -1.20
CA ASP A 197 20.62 -6.71 -1.73
C ASP A 197 21.62 -7.88 -1.69
N VAL A 198 22.37 -8.08 -2.77
CA VAL A 198 23.49 -9.02 -2.82
C VAL A 198 24.77 -8.21 -2.88
N VAL A 199 25.48 -8.14 -1.76
CA VAL A 199 26.75 -7.44 -1.66
C VAL A 199 27.88 -8.40 -2.01
N VAL A 200 28.64 -8.08 -3.05
CA VAL A 200 29.76 -8.90 -3.51
C VAL A 200 31.06 -8.21 -3.12
N LEU A 201 31.75 -8.78 -2.14
CA LEU A 201 33.06 -8.31 -1.70
C LEU A 201 34.17 -8.88 -2.59
N HIS A 202 35.11 -8.05 -3.05
CA HIS A 202 36.19 -8.46 -3.95
C HIS A 202 37.49 -7.65 -3.73
N PRO A 203 38.67 -8.18 -4.08
CA PRO A 203 39.95 -7.48 -3.84
C PRO A 203 40.30 -6.40 -4.88
N GLY A 204 39.32 -5.92 -5.66
CA GLY A 204 39.54 -4.92 -6.72
C GLY A 204 39.35 -5.42 -8.16
N LEU A 205 38.60 -6.50 -8.37
CA LEU A 205 38.08 -6.88 -9.70
C LEU A 205 37.36 -5.71 -10.41
N PRO A 206 37.47 -5.59 -11.75
CA PRO A 206 36.81 -4.53 -12.52
C PRO A 206 35.29 -4.70 -12.54
N ASP A 207 34.54 -3.59 -12.65
CA ASP A 207 33.07 -3.62 -12.60
C ASP A 207 32.44 -4.53 -13.67
N THR A 208 33.01 -4.56 -14.87
CA THR A 208 32.56 -5.43 -15.98
C THR A 208 32.65 -6.92 -15.67
N ALA A 209 33.43 -7.32 -14.67
CA ALA A 209 33.49 -8.72 -14.22
C ALA A 209 32.15 -9.19 -13.63
N PHE A 210 31.29 -8.27 -13.19
CA PHE A 210 30.01 -8.57 -12.57
C PHE A 210 28.83 -8.51 -13.54
N ASP A 211 29.02 -8.14 -14.82
CA ASP A 211 27.95 -7.99 -15.81
C ASP A 211 27.05 -9.24 -15.93
N ALA A 212 27.65 -10.43 -15.86
CA ALA A 212 26.90 -11.69 -15.89
C ALA A 212 26.04 -11.87 -14.62
N ALA A 213 26.56 -11.50 -13.46
CA ALA A 213 25.82 -11.56 -12.21
C ALA A 213 24.71 -10.50 -12.15
N HIS A 214 24.93 -9.30 -12.71
CA HIS A 214 23.93 -8.25 -12.85
C HIS A 214 22.75 -8.62 -13.74
N ARG A 215 22.92 -9.54 -14.71
CA ARG A 215 21.81 -10.09 -15.50
C ARG A 215 20.93 -11.08 -14.74
N LEU A 216 21.43 -11.62 -13.62
CA LEU A 216 20.73 -12.60 -12.79
C LEU A 216 20.03 -11.95 -11.60
N HIS A 217 20.50 -10.80 -11.14
CA HIS A 217 19.95 -10.14 -9.95
C HIS A 217 20.01 -8.60 -10.03
N PRO A 218 18.87 -7.88 -9.86
CA PRO A 218 18.79 -6.44 -10.08
C PRO A 218 19.44 -5.59 -8.98
N ARG A 219 19.67 -6.15 -7.78
CA ARG A 219 20.21 -5.45 -6.61
C ARG A 219 21.59 -5.98 -6.20
N LEU A 220 22.47 -6.19 -7.17
CA LEU A 220 23.84 -6.65 -6.95
C LEU A 220 24.79 -5.46 -6.78
N ILE A 221 25.54 -5.45 -5.66
CA ILE A 221 26.37 -4.33 -5.22
C ILE A 221 27.82 -4.81 -4.99
N PRO A 222 28.72 -4.64 -5.96
CA PRO A 222 30.15 -4.90 -5.76
C PRO A 222 30.76 -3.90 -4.77
N ARG A 223 31.61 -4.36 -3.85
CA ARG A 223 32.40 -3.52 -2.95
C ARG A 223 33.81 -4.07 -2.78
N THR A 224 34.80 -3.19 -2.79
CA THR A 224 36.18 -3.59 -2.52
C THR A 224 36.35 -3.99 -1.05
N ALA A 225 37.07 -5.08 -0.79
CA ALA A 225 37.38 -5.60 0.55
C ALA A 225 38.77 -6.26 0.56
N ALA A 226 39.41 -6.33 1.73
CA ALA A 226 40.70 -6.97 1.90
C ALA A 226 40.59 -8.50 1.98
N GLY A 227 39.45 -9.01 2.49
CA GLY A 227 39.22 -10.43 2.64
C GLY A 227 37.77 -10.79 2.98
N ARG A 228 37.52 -12.08 3.19
CA ARG A 228 36.19 -12.61 3.54
C ARG A 228 35.70 -12.08 4.89
N ASP A 229 36.59 -11.90 5.86
CA ASP A 229 36.21 -11.49 7.22
C ASP A 229 35.63 -10.06 7.28
N ASP A 230 35.84 -9.24 6.24
CA ASP A 230 35.21 -7.91 6.14
C ASP A 230 33.67 -7.99 6.06
N ILE A 231 33.10 -9.17 5.76
CA ILE A 231 31.66 -9.41 5.87
C ILE A 231 31.14 -9.14 7.30
N LEU A 232 31.95 -9.43 8.33
CA LEU A 232 31.59 -9.18 9.74
C LEU A 232 31.44 -7.70 10.05
N ARG A 233 32.07 -6.83 9.24
CA ARG A 233 32.10 -5.37 9.37
C ARG A 233 31.30 -4.69 8.27
N LEU A 234 30.43 -5.42 7.59
CA LEU A 234 29.67 -4.85 6.47
C LEU A 234 28.72 -3.77 6.98
N ASP A 235 28.99 -2.54 6.58
CA ASP A 235 28.21 -1.38 7.00
C ASP A 235 26.98 -1.12 6.12
N GLY A 236 25.99 -0.49 6.74
CA GLY A 236 24.73 -0.10 6.12
C GLY A 236 23.70 -1.23 6.04
N TYR A 237 23.93 -2.34 6.75
CA TYR A 237 23.01 -3.47 6.89
C TYR A 237 22.94 -3.88 8.36
N ASP A 238 21.77 -4.30 8.81
CA ASP A 238 21.56 -4.76 10.18
C ASP A 238 21.64 -6.30 10.28
N THR A 239 21.29 -7.00 9.19
CA THR A 239 21.44 -8.45 9.07
C THR A 239 22.14 -8.82 7.78
N VAL A 240 23.15 -9.67 7.90
CA VAL A 240 23.97 -10.13 6.78
C VAL A 240 23.94 -11.66 6.75
N ILE A 241 23.46 -12.24 5.67
CA ILE A 241 23.53 -13.68 5.40
C ILE A 241 24.76 -13.91 4.52
N ALA A 242 25.84 -14.38 5.12
CA ALA A 242 27.10 -14.64 4.44
C ALA A 242 27.06 -16.00 3.75
N LEU A 243 27.29 -15.99 2.43
CA LEU A 243 27.38 -17.17 1.57
C LEU A 243 28.75 -17.20 0.87
N THR A 244 29.03 -18.28 0.14
CA THR A 244 30.23 -18.42 -0.69
C THR A 244 29.88 -18.82 -2.13
N PRO A 245 30.74 -18.51 -3.13
CA PRO A 245 30.57 -19.01 -4.49
C PRO A 245 30.61 -20.55 -4.62
N ALA A 246 30.93 -21.28 -3.54
CA ALA A 246 30.92 -22.72 -3.51
C ALA A 246 29.59 -23.32 -3.00
N GLN A 247 28.63 -22.48 -2.58
CA GLN A 247 27.35 -22.93 -2.04
C GLN A 247 26.24 -22.91 -3.10
N ILE A 248 25.30 -23.85 -2.98
CA ILE A 248 24.09 -23.95 -3.80
C ILE A 248 22.87 -23.99 -2.87
N VAL A 249 21.89 -23.14 -3.13
CA VAL A 249 20.66 -23.04 -2.33
C VAL A 249 19.58 -23.94 -2.96
N LEU A 250 19.17 -24.96 -2.21
CA LEU A 250 18.20 -25.97 -2.62
C LEU A 250 16.84 -25.83 -1.92
N GLY A 251 16.75 -24.98 -0.89
CA GLY A 251 15.53 -24.82 -0.09
C GLY A 251 15.24 -23.38 0.36
N GLY A 252 14.21 -23.23 1.20
CA GLY A 252 13.71 -21.95 1.69
C GLY A 252 14.62 -21.27 2.73
N MET A 253 14.85 -19.97 2.58
CA MET A 253 15.73 -19.15 3.43
C MET A 253 14.97 -18.37 4.53
N ASP A 254 13.65 -18.50 4.63
CA ASP A 254 12.79 -17.71 5.54
C ASP A 254 13.19 -17.82 7.02
N ALA A 255 13.66 -18.98 7.46
CA ALA A 255 14.13 -19.17 8.82
C ALA A 255 15.34 -18.28 9.14
N LEU A 256 16.28 -18.16 8.20
CA LEU A 256 17.49 -17.35 8.36
C LEU A 256 17.16 -15.85 8.34
N LEU A 257 16.21 -15.44 7.49
CA LEU A 257 15.73 -14.06 7.41
C LEU A 257 15.02 -13.60 8.70
N ARG A 258 14.48 -14.52 9.50
CA ARG A 258 13.77 -14.23 10.76
C ARG A 258 14.67 -14.19 12.00
N LEU A 259 15.91 -14.63 11.92
CA LEU A 259 16.85 -14.56 13.05
C LEU A 259 17.12 -13.09 13.40
N ARG A 260 17.02 -12.73 14.68
CA ARG A 260 17.15 -11.34 15.16
C ARG A 260 18.31 -11.09 16.11
N THR A 261 18.94 -12.13 16.67
CA THR A 261 20.04 -11.99 17.65
C THR A 261 21.23 -12.90 17.32
N GLY A 262 22.43 -12.46 17.70
CA GLY A 262 23.67 -13.22 17.66
C GLY A 262 24.28 -13.39 16.26
N VAL A 263 25.20 -14.34 16.15
CA VAL A 263 25.75 -14.83 14.89
C VAL A 263 25.40 -16.30 14.76
N ALA A 264 24.54 -16.62 13.79
CA ALA A 264 24.11 -17.99 13.57
C ALA A 264 25.03 -18.71 12.59
N ALA A 265 25.46 -19.92 12.95
CA ALA A 265 26.36 -20.75 12.16
C ALA A 265 26.08 -22.23 12.41
N VAL A 266 26.42 -23.09 11.44
CA VAL A 266 26.35 -24.55 11.64
C VAL A 266 27.59 -25.01 12.42
N PRO A 267 27.43 -25.64 13.60
CA PRO A 267 28.57 -26.15 14.35
C PRO A 267 29.26 -27.32 13.62
N ARG A 268 30.59 -27.34 13.59
CA ARG A 268 31.35 -28.51 13.09
C ARG A 268 31.41 -29.62 14.15
N PRO A 269 31.10 -30.88 13.82
CA PRO A 269 31.32 -32.00 14.73
C PRO A 269 32.82 -32.35 14.81
N GLY A 270 33.38 -32.37 16.04
CA GLY A 270 34.65 -33.05 16.33
C GLY A 270 35.89 -32.19 16.63
N SER A 271 35.79 -30.86 16.71
CA SER A 271 36.88 -30.00 17.20
C SER A 271 36.44 -29.21 18.44
N ASP A 272 37.41 -28.80 19.26
CA ASP A 272 37.28 -27.93 20.44
C ASP A 272 36.15 -26.89 20.24
N PRO A 273 35.22 -26.70 21.20
CA PRO A 273 34.14 -25.71 21.10
C PRO A 273 34.63 -24.28 20.79
N ARG A 274 35.92 -23.99 20.97
CA ARG A 274 36.59 -22.75 20.57
C ARG A 274 36.83 -22.59 19.05
N ASN A 275 36.69 -23.65 18.23
CA ASN A 275 37.00 -23.70 16.79
C ASN A 275 35.80 -24.20 15.93
N GLY A 276 34.56 -23.91 16.34
CA GLY A 276 33.35 -24.57 15.82
C GLY A 276 32.81 -24.07 14.48
N ILE A 277 33.29 -22.94 13.97
CA ILE A 277 32.74 -22.27 12.77
C ILE A 277 33.63 -22.54 11.57
N ALA A 278 33.00 -22.92 10.46
CA ALA A 278 33.66 -23.11 9.19
C ALA A 278 34.06 -21.75 8.58
N ASP A 279 35.34 -21.57 8.22
CA ASP A 279 35.82 -20.36 7.52
C ASP A 279 35.03 -20.08 6.21
N ASP A 280 34.56 -21.14 5.57
CA ASP A 280 33.76 -21.19 4.35
C ASP A 280 32.27 -21.47 4.58
N GLY A 281 31.83 -21.45 5.83
CA GLY A 281 30.45 -21.75 6.21
C GLY A 281 29.48 -20.61 6.01
N LEU A 282 28.19 -20.96 6.03
CA LEU A 282 27.11 -19.98 6.08
C LEU A 282 27.09 -19.30 7.45
N LEU A 283 26.99 -17.97 7.45
CA LEU A 283 26.77 -17.18 8.67
C LEU A 283 25.50 -16.32 8.52
N VAL A 284 24.76 -16.14 9.61
CA VAL A 284 23.74 -15.09 9.72
C VAL A 284 24.16 -14.14 10.82
N ILE A 285 24.60 -12.95 10.44
CA ILE A 285 25.22 -11.97 11.32
C ILE A 285 24.20 -10.89 11.64
N GLN A 286 23.93 -10.68 12.93
CA GLN A 286 23.19 -9.52 13.41
C GLN A 286 24.18 -8.43 13.80
N ARG A 287 24.28 -7.36 13.00
CA ARG A 287 25.34 -6.36 13.16
C ARG A 287 25.27 -5.64 14.51
N GLN A 288 24.06 -5.42 15.04
CA GLN A 288 23.86 -4.85 16.38
C GLN A 288 24.57 -5.62 17.51
N ASP A 289 24.75 -6.95 17.37
CA ASP A 289 25.42 -7.77 18.39
C ASP A 289 26.94 -7.81 18.22
N LEU A 290 27.46 -7.32 17.08
CA LEU A 290 28.89 -7.19 16.79
C LEU A 290 29.36 -5.72 16.83
N ASP A 291 28.47 -4.78 17.16
CA ASP A 291 28.76 -3.36 17.23
C ASP A 291 29.46 -3.04 18.56
N HIS A 292 30.73 -3.43 18.64
CA HIS A 292 31.61 -3.24 19.79
C HIS A 292 32.90 -2.51 19.36
N PRO A 293 33.60 -1.85 20.30
CA PRO A 293 34.81 -1.06 19.99
C PRO A 293 35.89 -1.84 19.24
N GLU A 294 35.98 -3.15 19.48
CA GLU A 294 36.84 -4.09 18.77
C GLU A 294 35.97 -5.21 18.18
N PRO A 295 35.48 -5.07 16.93
CA PRO A 295 34.71 -6.13 16.29
C PRO A 295 35.62 -7.33 16.00
N PRO A 296 35.08 -8.57 16.00
CA PRO A 296 35.88 -9.78 15.79
C PRO A 296 36.70 -9.70 14.51
N ALA A 297 37.97 -10.12 14.59
CA ALA A 297 38.91 -10.08 13.46
C ALA A 297 38.49 -11.08 12.38
N THR A 298 38.12 -12.28 12.82
CA THR A 298 37.69 -13.42 12.00
C THR A 298 36.41 -14.05 12.59
N ALA A 299 35.78 -14.95 11.84
CA ALA A 299 34.63 -15.71 12.35
C ALA A 299 34.96 -16.56 13.59
N GLN A 300 36.22 -16.97 13.76
CA GLN A 300 36.67 -17.77 14.90
C GLN A 300 36.77 -16.93 16.20
N ASP A 301 36.90 -15.61 16.08
CA ASP A 301 36.99 -14.69 17.22
C ASP A 301 35.63 -14.29 17.79
N ILE A 302 34.53 -14.84 17.25
CA ILE A 302 33.17 -14.52 17.71
C ILE A 302 32.95 -15.14 19.10
N PRO A 303 32.55 -14.35 20.11
CA PRO A 303 32.27 -14.86 21.45
C PRO A 303 31.20 -15.95 21.45
N GLU A 304 31.42 -17.03 22.21
CA GLU A 304 30.47 -18.16 22.33
C GLU A 304 29.07 -17.69 22.77
N SER A 305 29.00 -16.67 23.64
CA SER A 305 27.74 -16.09 24.10
C SER A 305 26.89 -15.45 22.99
N LEU A 306 27.49 -15.15 21.84
CA LEU A 306 26.80 -14.59 20.68
C LEU A 306 26.45 -15.66 19.64
N LEU A 307 26.96 -16.88 19.77
CA LEU A 307 26.74 -17.93 18.77
C LEU A 307 25.35 -18.56 18.89
N VAL A 308 24.68 -18.66 17.74
CA VAL A 308 23.38 -19.33 17.61
C VAL A 308 23.54 -20.56 16.72
N PRO A 309 23.41 -21.79 17.25
CA PRO A 309 23.63 -22.99 16.45
C PRO A 309 22.53 -23.16 15.39
N LEU A 310 22.95 -23.36 14.13
CA LEU A 310 22.08 -23.72 13.03
C LEU A 310 22.08 -25.24 12.79
N GLU A 311 20.95 -25.76 12.34
CA GLU A 311 20.85 -27.14 11.86
C GLU A 311 21.79 -27.38 10.66
N SER A 312 22.38 -28.57 10.57
CA SER A 312 23.36 -28.91 9.52
C SER A 312 22.82 -28.82 8.08
N ARG A 313 21.50 -28.76 7.89
CA ARG A 313 20.88 -28.57 6.57
C ARG A 313 21.16 -27.19 5.94
N TYR A 314 21.54 -26.20 6.74
CA TYR A 314 21.85 -24.84 6.27
C TYR A 314 23.32 -24.65 5.86
N ASP A 315 24.16 -25.66 6.02
CA ASP A 315 25.53 -25.68 5.51
C ASP A 315 26.00 -27.13 5.37
N PHE A 316 25.34 -27.90 4.50
CA PHE A 316 25.59 -29.33 4.37
C PHE A 316 26.82 -29.57 3.49
N PRO A 317 27.91 -30.21 3.98
CA PRO A 317 29.11 -30.41 3.17
C PRO A 317 28.89 -31.45 2.06
N ALA A 318 29.10 -31.05 0.81
CA ALA A 318 28.96 -31.93 -0.36
C ALA A 318 29.93 -33.13 -0.28
N ALA A 319 31.13 -32.95 0.30
CA ALA A 319 32.10 -34.01 0.52
C ALA A 319 31.59 -35.17 1.40
N ARG A 320 30.49 -35.01 2.15
CA ARG A 320 29.85 -36.11 2.89
C ARG A 320 29.03 -37.04 1.99
N LEU A 321 28.64 -36.56 0.82
CA LEU A 321 27.98 -37.34 -0.21
C LEU A 321 29.07 -37.98 -1.05
N ARG A 322 29.38 -39.25 -0.77
CA ARG A 322 30.20 -40.07 -1.69
C ARG A 322 29.49 -40.20 -3.03
N ASP A 323 30.19 -40.65 -4.07
CA ASP A 323 29.71 -40.65 -5.47
C ASP A 323 28.33 -41.32 -5.71
N ASP A 324 27.80 -42.11 -4.76
CA ASP A 324 26.52 -42.82 -4.83
C ASP A 324 25.40 -42.29 -3.89
N LEU A 325 25.69 -41.39 -2.95
CA LEU A 325 24.70 -40.95 -1.94
C LEU A 325 23.88 -39.76 -2.43
N ALA A 326 22.55 -39.93 -2.49
CA ALA A 326 21.62 -38.87 -2.82
C ALA A 326 21.68 -37.71 -1.82
N VAL A 327 21.47 -36.48 -2.28
CA VAL A 327 21.31 -35.31 -1.40
C VAL A 327 20.07 -35.55 -0.52
N PRO A 328 20.20 -35.52 0.83
CA PRO A 328 19.07 -35.75 1.71
C PRO A 328 17.92 -34.76 1.48
N GLU A 329 16.69 -35.25 1.61
CA GLU A 329 15.51 -34.41 1.56
C GLU A 329 15.55 -33.38 2.71
N GLY A 330 15.31 -32.10 2.38
CA GLY A 330 15.36 -31.00 3.34
C GLY A 330 16.72 -30.31 3.51
N VAL A 331 17.77 -30.69 2.78
CA VAL A 331 18.99 -29.87 2.67
C VAL A 331 18.62 -28.52 2.05
N VAL A 332 18.99 -27.43 2.73
CA VAL A 332 18.69 -26.06 2.28
C VAL A 332 19.87 -25.45 1.55
N VAL A 333 21.09 -25.65 2.05
CA VAL A 333 22.32 -25.17 1.42
C VAL A 333 23.33 -26.31 1.34
N LEU A 334 23.79 -26.58 0.13
CA LEU A 334 24.82 -27.57 -0.17
C LEU A 334 26.15 -26.85 -0.42
N ASN A 335 27.19 -27.19 0.36
CA ASN A 335 28.48 -26.51 0.33
C ASN A 335 29.57 -27.38 -0.35
N PHE A 336 30.11 -26.91 -1.47
CA PHE A 336 31.15 -27.59 -2.26
C PHE A 336 32.57 -27.18 -1.87
N ALA A 337 32.76 -26.36 -0.84
CA ALA A 337 34.09 -25.97 -0.42
C ALA A 337 34.92 -27.21 -0.01
N GLY A 338 36.19 -27.23 -0.44
CA GLY A 338 37.08 -28.39 -0.30
C GLY A 338 36.72 -29.63 -1.13
N THR A 339 35.66 -29.59 -1.95
CA THR A 339 35.24 -30.73 -2.79
C THR A 339 35.89 -30.65 -4.18
N PRO A 340 36.48 -31.74 -4.72
CA PRO A 340 37.05 -31.76 -6.06
C PRO A 340 36.00 -31.43 -7.15
N THR A 341 36.39 -30.64 -8.14
CA THR A 341 35.51 -30.25 -9.26
C THR A 341 35.24 -31.39 -10.26
N THR A 342 36.03 -32.47 -10.20
CA THR A 342 36.00 -33.57 -11.18
C THR A 342 35.20 -34.80 -10.75
N SER A 343 34.60 -34.83 -9.56
CA SER A 343 33.80 -35.98 -9.12
C SER A 343 32.41 -35.96 -9.75
N ALA A 344 31.93 -37.14 -10.18
CA ALA A 344 30.57 -37.34 -10.62
C ALA A 344 29.75 -37.95 -9.48
N GLY A 345 28.60 -37.36 -9.14
CA GLY A 345 27.74 -37.87 -8.07
C GLY A 345 26.50 -37.01 -7.84
N PRO A 346 25.59 -37.41 -6.95
CA PRO A 346 24.32 -36.70 -6.72
C PRO A 346 24.48 -35.25 -6.26
N ALA A 347 25.57 -34.91 -5.55
CA ALA A 347 25.90 -33.53 -5.19
C ALA A 347 26.17 -32.68 -6.44
N HIS A 348 27.09 -33.10 -7.32
CA HIS A 348 27.40 -32.39 -8.57
C HIS A 348 26.21 -32.36 -9.51
N ALA A 349 25.38 -33.42 -9.54
CA ALA A 349 24.11 -33.40 -10.27
C ALA A 349 23.14 -32.35 -9.74
N ALA A 350 23.08 -32.12 -8.42
CA ALA A 350 22.27 -31.06 -7.83
C ALA A 350 22.78 -29.66 -8.22
N ARG A 351 24.11 -29.45 -8.23
CA ARG A 351 24.72 -28.20 -8.72
C ARG A 351 24.46 -27.97 -10.21
N ALA A 352 24.62 -29.01 -11.03
CA ALA A 352 24.45 -28.93 -12.49
C ALA A 352 23.03 -28.52 -12.91
N ARG A 353 22.01 -28.71 -12.07
CA ARG A 353 20.64 -28.20 -12.32
C ARG A 353 20.56 -26.67 -12.39
N HIS A 354 21.57 -25.99 -11.86
CA HIS A 354 21.67 -24.53 -11.83
C HIS A 354 22.75 -23.99 -12.77
N ASP A 355 23.47 -24.87 -13.47
CA ASP A 355 24.36 -24.50 -14.58
C ASP A 355 23.52 -24.31 -15.85
N LEU A 356 22.73 -23.24 -15.84
CA LEU A 356 21.83 -22.84 -16.91
C LEU A 356 22.40 -21.61 -17.60
N ASP A 357 22.27 -21.54 -18.93
CA ASP A 357 22.44 -20.27 -19.62
C ASP A 357 21.34 -19.26 -19.21
N ASP A 358 21.55 -18.00 -19.57
CA ASP A 358 20.67 -16.90 -19.14
C ASP A 358 19.21 -17.09 -19.66
N GLU A 359 19.02 -17.69 -20.83
CA GLU A 359 17.70 -17.91 -21.42
C GLU A 359 16.96 -19.06 -20.73
N ALA A 360 17.63 -20.20 -20.55
CA ALA A 360 17.10 -21.35 -19.83
C ALA A 360 16.79 -21.01 -18.37
N PHE A 361 17.64 -20.21 -17.71
CA PHE A 361 17.39 -19.72 -16.36
C PHE A 361 16.14 -18.83 -16.29
N ARG A 362 16.01 -17.85 -17.19
CA ARG A 362 14.82 -16.98 -17.27
C ARG A 362 13.55 -17.81 -17.49
N ALA A 363 13.57 -18.75 -18.42
CA ALA A 363 12.45 -19.64 -18.70
C ALA A 363 12.08 -20.48 -17.47
N ALA A 364 13.07 -21.08 -16.79
CA ALA A 364 12.86 -21.86 -15.58
C ALA A 364 12.26 -21.01 -14.45
N TYR A 365 12.77 -19.81 -14.21
CA TYR A 365 12.24 -18.89 -13.19
C TYR A 365 10.79 -18.49 -13.48
N LEU A 366 10.49 -18.10 -14.72
CA LEU A 366 9.14 -17.69 -15.11
C LEU A 366 8.12 -18.82 -14.96
N ALA A 367 8.52 -20.06 -15.24
CA ALA A 367 7.70 -21.26 -15.09
C ALA A 367 7.40 -21.66 -13.63
N LEU A 368 8.12 -21.10 -12.63
CA LEU A 368 7.89 -21.45 -11.23
C LEU A 368 6.46 -21.10 -10.76
N PRO A 369 5.80 -21.99 -10.01
CA PRO A 369 4.51 -21.68 -9.39
C PRO A 369 4.69 -20.69 -8.22
N GLY A 370 3.59 -20.07 -7.79
CA GLY A 370 3.55 -19.26 -6.58
C GLY A 370 3.99 -17.81 -6.76
N ALA A 371 4.13 -17.11 -5.62
CA ALA A 371 4.48 -15.71 -5.59
C ALA A 371 5.95 -15.47 -5.96
N LYS A 372 6.19 -14.45 -6.77
CA LYS A 372 7.52 -14.01 -7.21
C LYS A 372 7.77 -12.59 -6.70
N HIS A 373 9.02 -12.26 -6.38
CA HIS A 373 9.36 -10.91 -5.96
C HIS A 373 9.16 -9.95 -7.15
N PRO A 374 8.45 -8.81 -6.96
CA PRO A 374 8.15 -7.90 -8.07
C PRO A 374 9.39 -7.37 -8.82
N ASP A 375 10.48 -7.02 -8.12
CA ASP A 375 11.73 -6.56 -8.75
C ASP A 375 12.41 -7.65 -9.57
N LEU A 376 12.49 -8.85 -9.02
CA LEU A 376 13.18 -9.96 -9.69
C LEU A 376 12.39 -10.41 -10.92
N LEU A 377 11.06 -10.47 -10.81
CA LEU A 377 10.20 -10.80 -11.94
C LEU A 377 10.30 -9.78 -13.07
N LEU A 378 10.28 -8.47 -12.77
CA LEU A 378 10.47 -7.44 -13.80
C LEU A 378 11.84 -7.57 -14.47
N HIS A 379 12.89 -7.76 -13.67
CA HIS A 379 14.27 -7.88 -14.15
C HIS A 379 14.47 -9.09 -15.06
N LEU A 380 13.91 -10.25 -14.69
CA LEU A 380 14.09 -11.50 -15.45
C LEU A 380 13.09 -11.66 -16.59
N ALA A 381 11.97 -10.93 -16.59
CA ALA A 381 10.99 -10.99 -17.68
C ALA A 381 11.31 -10.01 -18.82
N LEU A 382 11.93 -8.86 -18.53
CA LEU A 382 12.15 -7.77 -19.49
C LEU A 382 13.64 -7.64 -19.90
N PRO A 383 13.94 -7.17 -21.13
CA PRO A 383 13.00 -7.11 -22.26
C PRO A 383 12.51 -8.51 -22.64
N PHE A 384 11.37 -8.60 -23.32
CA PHE A 384 10.90 -9.88 -23.82
C PHE A 384 11.86 -10.43 -24.89
N PRO A 385 12.03 -11.77 -24.98
CA PRO A 385 12.83 -12.37 -26.05
C PRO A 385 12.28 -12.00 -27.43
N ASP A 386 13.18 -11.76 -28.40
CA ASP A 386 12.81 -11.40 -29.76
C ASP A 386 11.99 -12.51 -30.45
N GLY A 387 10.99 -12.12 -31.26
CA GLY A 387 10.30 -13.02 -32.18
C GLY A 387 9.08 -13.78 -31.62
N ALA A 388 8.80 -13.75 -30.32
CA ALA A 388 7.60 -14.36 -29.73
C ALA A 388 6.77 -13.36 -28.91
N ARG A 389 5.44 -13.35 -29.09
CA ARG A 389 4.55 -12.56 -28.23
C ARG A 389 4.57 -13.16 -26.82
N PRO A 390 4.83 -12.35 -25.77
CA PRO A 390 4.83 -12.85 -24.40
C PRO A 390 3.44 -13.37 -24.00
N PRO A 391 3.36 -14.36 -23.08
CA PRO A 391 2.09 -14.83 -22.54
C PRO A 391 1.30 -13.68 -21.91
N ILE A 392 -0.01 -13.62 -22.20
CA ILE A 392 -0.84 -12.48 -21.78
C ILE A 392 -0.90 -12.32 -20.26
N ASP A 393 -0.91 -13.43 -19.52
CA ASP A 393 -0.91 -13.41 -18.05
C ASP A 393 0.39 -12.84 -17.48
N LEU A 394 1.53 -13.10 -18.14
CA LEU A 394 2.81 -12.50 -17.75
C LEU A 394 2.76 -10.99 -17.99
N VAL A 395 2.35 -10.54 -19.19
CA VAL A 395 2.22 -9.11 -19.49
C VAL A 395 1.33 -8.40 -18.47
N ARG A 396 0.18 -8.99 -18.15
CA ARG A 396 -0.75 -8.47 -17.15
C ARG A 396 -0.11 -8.41 -15.76
N GLN A 397 0.62 -9.44 -15.36
CA GLN A 397 1.33 -9.47 -14.07
C GLN A 397 2.40 -8.37 -13.98
N LEU A 398 3.19 -8.16 -15.04
CA LEU A 398 4.19 -7.09 -15.08
C LEU A 398 3.53 -5.70 -15.06
N ALA A 399 2.44 -5.52 -15.82
CA ALA A 399 1.67 -4.29 -15.83
C ALA A 399 1.08 -3.98 -14.45
N GLU A 400 0.61 -4.99 -13.72
CA GLU A 400 0.11 -4.85 -12.35
C GLU A 400 1.23 -4.45 -11.37
N ILE A 401 2.44 -4.98 -11.54
CA ILE A 401 3.62 -4.55 -10.77
C ILE A 401 3.95 -3.09 -11.07
N HIS A 402 3.98 -2.69 -12.34
CA HIS A 402 4.21 -1.30 -12.73
C HIS A 402 3.13 -0.36 -12.18
N ARG A 403 1.85 -0.77 -12.26
CA ARG A 403 0.71 -0.06 -11.68
C ARG A 403 0.85 0.11 -10.16
N GLY A 404 1.19 -0.96 -9.44
CA GLY A 404 1.43 -0.93 -7.99
C GLY A 404 2.63 -0.06 -7.59
N ARG A 405 3.56 0.21 -8.51
CA ARG A 405 4.72 1.10 -8.34
C ARG A 405 4.48 2.53 -8.82
N GLY A 406 3.28 2.84 -9.31
CA GLY A 406 2.94 4.15 -9.87
C GLY A 406 3.50 4.43 -11.27
N HIS A 407 4.14 3.46 -11.93
CA HIS A 407 4.61 3.56 -13.33
C HIS A 407 3.47 3.21 -14.30
N HIS A 408 2.39 3.98 -14.25
CA HIS A 408 1.19 3.74 -15.05
C HIS A 408 1.44 3.86 -16.56
N ASP A 409 2.40 4.69 -16.96
CA ASP A 409 2.90 4.83 -18.32
C ASP A 409 3.51 3.53 -18.86
N LEU A 410 4.37 2.87 -18.08
CA LEU A 410 4.96 1.58 -18.44
C LEU A 410 3.90 0.47 -18.49
N ALA A 411 2.93 0.48 -17.58
CA ALA A 411 1.80 -0.45 -17.61
C ALA A 411 0.92 -0.25 -18.86
N VAL A 412 0.66 1.00 -19.25
CA VAL A 412 -0.09 1.34 -20.47
C VAL A 412 0.67 0.90 -21.72
N ALA A 413 1.99 1.09 -21.80
CA ALA A 413 2.79 0.63 -22.93
C ALA A 413 2.71 -0.89 -23.09
N LEU A 414 2.95 -1.64 -22.01
CA LEU A 414 2.89 -3.10 -21.99
C LEU A 414 1.50 -3.62 -22.38
N LEU A 415 0.44 -3.06 -21.80
CA LEU A 415 -0.93 -3.51 -22.05
C LEU A 415 -1.45 -3.04 -23.41
N GLY A 416 -1.07 -1.85 -23.88
CA GLY A 416 -1.50 -1.29 -25.16
C GLY A 416 -1.08 -2.16 -26.34
N GLU A 417 0.19 -2.58 -26.37
CA GLU A 417 0.68 -3.54 -27.36
C GLU A 417 -0.03 -4.90 -27.24
N ALA A 418 -0.30 -5.33 -26.01
CA ALA A 418 -0.98 -6.58 -25.78
C ALA A 418 -2.44 -6.55 -26.27
N VAL A 419 -3.21 -5.50 -26.01
CA VAL A 419 -4.63 -5.47 -26.42
C VAL A 419 -4.85 -5.05 -27.87
N ALA A 420 -3.79 -4.65 -28.59
CA ALA A 420 -3.89 -4.23 -30.00
C ALA A 420 -4.58 -5.30 -30.87
N GLY A 421 -5.76 -4.95 -31.40
CA GLY A 421 -6.58 -5.84 -32.23
C GLY A 421 -7.24 -7.02 -31.48
N ARG A 422 -7.26 -7.00 -30.13
CA ARG A 422 -7.78 -8.08 -29.28
C ARG A 422 -8.82 -7.56 -28.26
N PRO A 423 -10.07 -7.36 -28.68
CA PRO A 423 -11.13 -6.85 -27.78
C PRO A 423 -11.58 -7.87 -26.73
N ASP A 424 -11.23 -9.14 -26.89
CA ASP A 424 -11.62 -10.29 -26.08
C ASP A 424 -10.77 -10.48 -24.81
N LEU A 425 -10.02 -9.46 -24.38
CA LEU A 425 -9.13 -9.48 -23.21
C LEU A 425 -9.65 -8.57 -22.08
N PRO A 426 -10.81 -8.86 -21.46
CA PRO A 426 -11.48 -7.95 -20.53
C PRO A 426 -10.61 -7.55 -19.32
N ARG A 427 -9.83 -8.49 -18.77
CA ARG A 427 -8.90 -8.21 -17.66
C ARG A 427 -7.81 -7.22 -18.03
N CYS A 428 -7.28 -7.32 -19.25
CA CYS A 428 -6.24 -6.41 -19.74
C CYS A 428 -6.81 -5.02 -20.02
N HIS A 429 -7.98 -4.97 -20.64
CA HIS A 429 -8.72 -3.72 -20.87
C HIS A 429 -9.10 -3.02 -19.57
N GLU A 430 -9.55 -3.75 -18.54
CA GLU A 430 -9.84 -3.16 -17.22
C GLU A 430 -8.58 -2.58 -16.58
N THR A 431 -7.48 -3.33 -16.55
CA THR A 431 -6.21 -2.86 -15.99
C THR A 431 -5.66 -1.64 -16.76
N LEU A 432 -5.77 -1.67 -18.09
CA LEU A 432 -5.36 -0.58 -18.98
C LEU A 432 -6.20 0.67 -18.71
N GLY A 433 -7.52 0.53 -18.64
CA GLY A 433 -8.45 1.61 -18.31
C GLY A 433 -8.10 2.28 -16.97
N VAL A 434 -7.88 1.49 -15.92
CA VAL A 434 -7.46 2.01 -14.60
C VAL A 434 -6.12 2.75 -14.67
N CYS A 435 -5.14 2.26 -15.44
CA CYS A 435 -3.87 2.96 -15.61
C CYS A 435 -4.03 4.27 -16.42
N LEU A 436 -4.90 4.29 -17.42
CA LEU A 436 -5.21 5.50 -18.20
C LEU A 436 -5.93 6.56 -17.35
N MET A 437 -6.85 6.15 -16.45
CA MET A 437 -7.43 7.06 -15.44
C MET A 437 -6.34 7.70 -14.58
N ALA A 438 -5.36 6.91 -14.14
CA ALA A 438 -4.24 7.39 -13.34
C ALA A 438 -3.31 8.36 -14.09
N LEU A 439 -3.33 8.32 -15.42
CA LEU A 439 -2.63 9.27 -16.29
C LEU A 439 -3.51 10.45 -16.73
N SER A 440 -4.76 10.53 -16.27
CA SER A 440 -5.77 11.53 -16.69
C SER A 440 -6.13 11.48 -18.18
N ARG A 441 -5.99 10.30 -18.82
CA ARG A 441 -6.43 10.02 -20.20
C ARG A 441 -7.84 9.41 -20.17
N TYR A 442 -8.83 10.22 -19.80
CA TYR A 442 -10.13 9.75 -19.36
C TYR A 442 -10.99 9.13 -20.47
N GLU A 443 -10.94 9.68 -21.69
CA GLU A 443 -11.71 9.20 -22.84
C GLU A 443 -11.21 7.82 -23.30
N GLU A 444 -9.89 7.63 -23.33
CA GLU A 444 -9.28 6.34 -23.62
C GLU A 444 -9.56 5.32 -22.51
N ALA A 445 -9.53 5.77 -21.24
CA ALA A 445 -9.89 4.92 -20.12
C ALA A 445 -11.33 4.42 -20.22
N GLU A 446 -12.29 5.31 -20.48
CA GLU A 446 -13.70 4.96 -20.65
C GLU A 446 -13.89 3.95 -21.79
N THR A 447 -13.22 4.17 -22.93
CA THR A 447 -13.25 3.25 -24.07
C THR A 447 -12.81 1.84 -23.68
N HIS A 448 -11.67 1.70 -23.00
CA HIS A 448 -11.17 0.39 -22.59
C HIS A 448 -12.01 -0.25 -21.48
N LEU A 449 -12.53 0.54 -20.54
CA LEU A 449 -13.43 0.01 -19.52
C LEU A 449 -14.74 -0.50 -20.13
N LEU A 450 -15.30 0.19 -21.14
CA LEU A 450 -16.46 -0.29 -21.90
C LEU A 450 -16.15 -1.57 -22.69
N LEU A 451 -14.96 -1.71 -23.27
CA LEU A 451 -14.56 -2.98 -23.89
C LEU A 451 -14.51 -4.12 -22.87
N ALA A 452 -14.09 -3.85 -21.63
CA ALA A 452 -14.06 -4.85 -20.57
C ALA A 452 -15.45 -5.32 -20.13
N THR A 453 -16.51 -4.53 -20.31
CA THR A 453 -17.89 -4.94 -19.97
C THR A 453 -18.48 -5.94 -20.96
N ALA A 454 -17.87 -6.15 -22.13
CA ALA A 454 -18.33 -7.12 -23.11
C ALA A 454 -18.29 -8.58 -22.61
N SER A 455 -17.52 -8.87 -21.56
CA SER A 455 -17.49 -10.18 -20.92
C SER A 455 -18.37 -10.17 -19.66
N PRO A 456 -19.46 -10.99 -19.61
CA PRO A 456 -20.40 -11.00 -18.49
C PRO A 456 -19.75 -11.22 -17.13
N ASP A 457 -18.76 -12.12 -17.04
CA ASP A 457 -18.05 -12.44 -15.80
C ASP A 457 -17.21 -11.27 -15.26
N PHE A 458 -16.85 -10.30 -16.10
CA PHE A 458 -16.08 -9.11 -15.72
C PHE A 458 -16.89 -7.82 -15.72
N ALA A 459 -18.10 -7.84 -16.29
CA ALA A 459 -18.93 -6.67 -16.45
C ALA A 459 -19.20 -5.91 -15.14
N PRO A 460 -19.57 -6.55 -14.01
CA PRO A 460 -19.80 -5.83 -12.75
C PRO A 460 -18.55 -5.06 -12.29
N ARG A 461 -17.39 -5.69 -12.35
CA ARG A 461 -16.11 -5.07 -11.97
C ARG A 461 -15.75 -3.89 -12.89
N ALA A 462 -15.93 -4.04 -14.21
CA ALA A 462 -15.67 -2.98 -15.18
C ALA A 462 -16.66 -1.81 -15.04
N TYR A 463 -17.95 -2.08 -14.82
CA TYR A 463 -18.96 -1.07 -14.52
C TYR A 463 -18.68 -0.32 -13.22
N GLY A 464 -18.16 -1.01 -12.20
CA GLY A 464 -17.69 -0.35 -10.97
C GLY A 464 -16.54 0.64 -11.21
N GLN A 465 -15.63 0.36 -12.15
CA GLN A 465 -14.58 1.32 -12.55
C GLN A 465 -15.14 2.46 -13.41
N LEU A 466 -16.12 2.20 -14.29
CA LEU A 466 -16.83 3.24 -15.06
C LEU A 466 -17.60 4.18 -14.13
N ALA A 467 -18.29 3.64 -13.12
CA ALA A 467 -18.97 4.43 -12.10
C ALA A 467 -17.98 5.34 -11.36
N ARG A 468 -16.83 4.80 -10.96
CA ARG A 468 -15.75 5.58 -10.37
C ARG A 468 -15.19 6.67 -11.30
N LEU A 469 -14.98 6.36 -12.59
CA LEU A 469 -14.51 7.33 -13.58
C LEU A 469 -15.52 8.45 -13.80
N ALA A 470 -16.79 8.12 -13.99
CA ALA A 470 -17.87 9.10 -14.14
C ALA A 470 -17.98 9.98 -12.88
N TRP A 471 -17.92 9.39 -11.69
CA TRP A 471 -17.88 10.14 -10.44
C TRP A 471 -16.67 11.07 -10.37
N LEU A 472 -15.47 10.58 -10.69
CA LEU A 472 -14.24 11.38 -10.72
C LEU A 472 -14.37 12.62 -11.63
N LEU A 473 -15.11 12.50 -12.74
CA LEU A 473 -15.40 13.58 -13.68
C LEU A 473 -16.59 14.47 -13.26
N GLY A 474 -17.17 14.25 -12.08
CA GLY A 474 -18.34 14.99 -11.59
C GLY A 474 -19.67 14.58 -12.22
N ARG A 475 -19.69 13.54 -13.08
CA ARG A 475 -20.89 13.02 -13.77
C ARG A 475 -21.63 12.04 -12.84
N THR A 476 -22.29 12.57 -11.80
CA THR A 476 -22.87 11.76 -10.71
C THR A 476 -24.00 10.85 -11.19
N GLU A 477 -24.83 11.33 -12.12
CA GLU A 477 -25.93 10.60 -12.73
C GLU A 477 -25.41 9.44 -13.60
N ASP A 478 -24.40 9.68 -14.43
CA ASP A 478 -23.74 8.63 -15.22
C ASP A 478 -23.09 7.59 -14.30
N ALA A 479 -22.45 8.03 -13.22
CA ALA A 479 -21.86 7.13 -12.22
C ALA A 479 -22.90 6.21 -11.59
N ARG A 480 -24.06 6.76 -11.22
CA ARG A 480 -25.20 5.98 -10.73
C ARG A 480 -25.71 5.00 -11.80
N GLY A 481 -25.79 5.43 -13.05
CA GLY A 481 -26.21 4.62 -14.19
C GLY A 481 -25.28 3.42 -14.43
N TYR A 482 -23.96 3.64 -14.44
CA TYR A 482 -22.99 2.55 -14.55
C TYR A 482 -23.05 1.61 -13.36
N ALA A 483 -23.19 2.12 -12.14
CA ALA A 483 -23.33 1.29 -10.94
C ALA A 483 -24.59 0.41 -11.03
N LEU A 484 -25.70 0.93 -11.53
CA LEU A 484 -26.92 0.17 -11.77
C LEU A 484 -26.72 -0.91 -12.84
N ALA A 485 -26.08 -0.58 -13.97
CA ALA A 485 -25.77 -1.57 -15.01
C ALA A 485 -24.87 -2.71 -14.49
N GLY A 486 -23.94 -2.41 -13.58
CA GLY A 486 -23.15 -3.41 -12.88
C GLY A 486 -23.99 -4.32 -11.98
N LEU A 487 -24.96 -3.75 -11.25
CA LEU A 487 -25.89 -4.51 -10.41
C LEU A 487 -26.90 -5.33 -11.23
N ASP A 488 -27.30 -4.86 -12.41
CA ASP A 488 -28.14 -5.62 -13.33
C ASP A 488 -27.39 -6.85 -13.87
N SER A 489 -26.06 -6.76 -14.00
CA SER A 489 -25.20 -7.87 -14.37
C SER A 489 -24.93 -8.83 -13.21
N ASP A 490 -24.68 -8.31 -12.00
CA ASP A 490 -24.55 -9.08 -10.77
C ASP A 490 -25.11 -8.29 -9.57
N PRO A 491 -26.32 -8.65 -9.09
CA PRO A 491 -26.95 -7.97 -7.96
C PRO A 491 -26.20 -8.09 -6.63
N THR A 492 -25.18 -8.95 -6.54
CA THR A 492 -24.39 -9.19 -5.33
C THR A 492 -23.12 -8.36 -5.26
N ASP A 493 -22.70 -7.71 -6.36
CA ASP A 493 -21.45 -6.95 -6.41
C ASP A 493 -21.44 -5.79 -5.40
N ALA A 494 -20.54 -5.87 -4.42
CA ALA A 494 -20.47 -4.92 -3.32
C ALA A 494 -19.99 -3.54 -3.77
N ASN A 495 -19.10 -3.46 -4.76
CA ASN A 495 -18.53 -2.20 -5.22
C ASN A 495 -19.57 -1.38 -6.01
N CYS A 496 -20.30 -2.01 -6.93
CA CYS A 496 -21.41 -1.39 -7.64
C CYS A 496 -22.52 -0.97 -6.67
N ARG A 497 -22.84 -1.79 -5.66
CA ARG A 497 -23.80 -1.40 -4.61
C ARG A 497 -23.35 -0.15 -3.85
N ALA A 498 -22.07 -0.10 -3.46
CA ALA A 498 -21.50 1.06 -2.76
C ALA A 498 -21.58 2.33 -3.63
N TRP A 499 -21.19 2.25 -4.90
CA TRP A 499 -21.30 3.38 -5.83
C TRP A 499 -22.74 3.81 -6.06
N TYR A 500 -23.67 2.88 -6.22
CA TYR A 500 -25.09 3.19 -6.40
C TYR A 500 -25.66 3.90 -5.17
N ALA A 501 -25.37 3.40 -3.96
CA ALA A 501 -25.80 4.01 -2.71
C ALA A 501 -25.22 5.43 -2.55
N ARG A 502 -23.90 5.58 -2.73
CA ARG A 502 -23.19 6.86 -2.62
C ARG A 502 -23.74 7.91 -3.58
N THR A 503 -23.84 7.56 -4.87
CA THR A 503 -24.34 8.49 -5.90
C THR A 503 -25.82 8.83 -5.73
N SER A 504 -26.65 7.89 -5.26
CA SER A 504 -28.06 8.14 -4.95
C SER A 504 -28.21 9.13 -3.78
N GLN A 505 -27.40 8.99 -2.73
CA GLN A 505 -27.36 9.93 -1.62
C GLN A 505 -26.89 11.32 -2.06
N MET A 506 -25.84 11.39 -2.91
CA MET A 506 -25.37 12.66 -3.45
C MET A 506 -26.45 13.40 -4.26
N ILE A 507 -27.17 12.69 -5.13
CA ILE A 507 -28.28 13.27 -5.92
C ILE A 507 -29.40 13.78 -4.99
N ALA A 508 -29.75 13.02 -3.94
CA ALA A 508 -30.76 13.45 -2.96
C ALA A 508 -30.31 14.64 -2.10
N ALA A 509 -29.02 14.78 -1.82
CA ALA A 509 -28.47 15.92 -1.08
C ALA A 509 -28.48 17.22 -1.91
N VAL A 510 -28.28 17.13 -3.22
CA VAL A 510 -28.35 18.28 -4.13
C VAL A 510 -29.76 18.88 -4.16
N THR A 511 -30.81 18.05 -4.09
CA THR A 511 -32.20 18.52 -4.13
C THR A 511 -32.68 19.16 -2.82
N THR A 512 -31.94 18.99 -1.73
CA THR A 512 -32.31 19.43 -0.36
C THR A 512 -31.41 20.53 0.19
N SER A 513 -30.46 21.04 -0.60
CA SER A 513 -29.48 22.03 -0.14
C SER A 513 -30.12 23.39 0.17
N PRO A 514 -29.83 24.00 1.34
CA PRO A 514 -30.41 25.28 1.73
C PRO A 514 -29.96 26.40 0.81
N ASP A 515 -30.85 27.37 0.57
CA ASP A 515 -30.59 28.57 -0.25
C ASP A 515 -29.64 29.51 0.51
N THR A 516 -28.33 29.24 0.40
CA THR A 516 -27.27 30.02 1.04
C THR A 516 -26.41 30.66 -0.04
N SER A 517 -26.16 31.97 0.08
CA SER A 517 -25.30 32.68 -0.87
C SER A 517 -23.88 32.06 -0.90
N PRO A 518 -23.37 31.63 -2.07
CA PRO A 518 -22.01 31.07 -2.18
C PRO A 518 -20.91 31.99 -1.64
N SER A 519 -21.11 33.30 -1.72
CA SER A 519 -20.17 34.31 -1.22
C SER A 519 -20.01 34.33 0.31
N GLU A 520 -20.95 33.73 1.05
CA GLU A 520 -20.87 33.57 2.50
C GLU A 520 -20.16 32.29 2.94
N GLN A 521 -19.87 31.39 2.00
CA GLN A 521 -19.25 30.10 2.27
C GLN A 521 -17.73 30.13 2.07
N LEU A 522 -17.05 29.21 2.76
CA LEU A 522 -15.68 28.78 2.47
C LEU A 522 -15.73 27.48 1.65
N ALA A 523 -14.88 27.35 0.64
CA ALA A 523 -14.68 26.06 -0.03
C ALA A 523 -13.67 25.24 0.79
N HIS A 524 -13.98 23.98 1.06
CA HIS A 524 -13.05 23.02 1.67
C HIS A 524 -12.73 21.92 0.67
N VAL A 525 -11.46 21.84 0.27
CA VAL A 525 -10.89 20.74 -0.49
C VAL A 525 -10.26 19.75 0.47
N ALA A 526 -10.84 18.56 0.59
CA ALA A 526 -10.36 17.49 1.45
C ALA A 526 -10.74 16.10 0.94
N LEU A 527 -10.22 15.07 1.59
CA LEU A 527 -10.83 13.75 1.57
C LEU A 527 -12.06 13.81 2.49
N PHE A 528 -13.25 13.53 1.98
CA PHE A 528 -14.47 13.44 2.79
C PHE A 528 -14.82 11.98 2.95
N ALA A 529 -14.22 11.36 3.95
CA ALA A 529 -14.36 9.94 4.17
C ALA A 529 -15.78 9.57 4.64
N ASP A 530 -16.40 8.58 4.01
CA ASP A 530 -17.69 8.00 4.37
C ASP A 530 -17.62 6.46 4.48
N GLY A 531 -18.56 5.84 5.21
CA GLY A 531 -18.63 4.38 5.34
C GLY A 531 -17.37 3.72 5.89
N ASP A 532 -16.81 2.74 5.19
CA ASP A 532 -15.69 1.89 5.65
C ASP A 532 -14.29 2.52 5.52
N GLU A 533 -14.22 3.84 5.27
CA GLU A 533 -12.97 4.57 5.11
C GLU A 533 -12.29 4.95 6.43
N ASN A 534 -11.06 5.47 6.34
CA ASN A 534 -10.21 5.73 7.51
C ASN A 534 -10.86 6.73 8.49
N ALA A 535 -11.06 6.32 9.74
CA ALA A 535 -11.65 7.16 10.80
C ALA A 535 -10.91 8.50 11.01
N GLY A 536 -9.60 8.53 10.82
CA GLY A 536 -8.80 9.75 10.91
C GLY A 536 -9.16 10.79 9.84
N ASP A 537 -9.46 10.33 8.63
CA ASP A 537 -9.86 11.19 7.51
C ASP A 537 -11.34 11.63 7.59
N LYS A 538 -12.12 11.09 8.55
CA LYS A 538 -13.46 11.57 8.89
C LYS A 538 -13.42 12.74 9.87
N VAL A 539 -12.60 12.60 10.92
CA VAL A 539 -12.50 13.59 12.02
C VAL A 539 -11.70 14.83 11.60
N LEU A 540 -10.66 14.65 10.79
CA LEU A 540 -9.74 15.74 10.43
C LEU A 540 -10.40 16.86 9.59
N PRO A 541 -11.19 16.59 8.54
CA PRO A 541 -11.84 17.66 7.79
C PRO A 541 -12.73 18.55 8.65
N GLU A 542 -13.47 17.96 9.59
CA GLU A 542 -14.28 18.74 10.53
C GLU A 542 -13.43 19.57 11.50
N ALA A 543 -12.31 19.02 11.99
CA ALA A 543 -11.39 19.74 12.84
C ALA A 543 -10.77 20.96 12.11
N VAL A 544 -10.43 20.81 10.83
CA VAL A 544 -10.00 21.93 9.98
C VAL A 544 -11.08 23.00 9.91
N ARG A 545 -12.33 22.63 9.62
CA ARG A 545 -13.43 23.60 9.54
C ARG A 545 -13.65 24.35 10.85
N SER A 546 -13.51 23.66 11.98
CA SER A 546 -13.65 24.23 13.32
C SER A 546 -12.61 25.31 13.63
N CYS A 547 -11.48 25.36 12.91
CA CYS A 547 -10.51 26.44 13.01
C CYS A 547 -10.97 27.77 12.39
N PHE A 548 -11.97 27.74 11.51
CA PHE A 548 -12.40 28.93 10.74
C PHE A 548 -13.82 29.38 11.08
N THR A 549 -14.71 28.47 11.48
CA THR A 549 -16.10 28.79 11.82
C THR A 549 -16.62 27.86 12.92
N ALA A 550 -17.53 28.37 13.76
CA ALA A 550 -18.24 27.54 14.75
C ALA A 550 -19.19 26.53 14.08
N ASP A 551 -19.85 26.92 12.98
CA ASP A 551 -20.65 26.00 12.16
C ASP A 551 -19.78 25.37 11.06
N THR A 552 -19.56 24.05 11.15
CA THR A 552 -18.80 23.27 10.16
C THR A 552 -19.68 22.59 9.09
N GLY A 553 -20.98 22.92 9.06
CA GLY A 553 -22.00 22.38 8.17
C GLY A 553 -22.10 23.11 6.82
N PRO A 554 -23.03 22.68 5.95
CA PRO A 554 -23.16 23.18 4.58
C PRO A 554 -23.57 24.66 4.49
N GLY A 555 -24.15 25.24 5.55
CA GLY A 555 -24.46 26.68 5.58
C GLY A 555 -23.22 27.59 5.56
N ARG A 556 -22.05 27.11 5.98
CA ARG A 556 -20.78 27.86 5.94
C ARG A 556 -19.73 27.25 5.04
N TRP A 557 -19.92 26.01 4.60
CA TRP A 557 -18.92 25.26 3.87
C TRP A 557 -19.45 24.65 2.58
N HIS A 558 -18.80 24.98 1.48
CA HIS A 558 -18.90 24.24 0.24
C HIS A 558 -17.86 23.10 0.24
N GLN A 559 -18.31 21.86 0.06
CA GLN A 559 -17.43 20.70 0.02
C GLN A 559 -16.94 20.44 -1.41
N GLN A 560 -15.63 20.36 -1.60
CA GLN A 560 -14.99 19.92 -2.84
C GLN A 560 -14.17 18.67 -2.54
N HIS A 561 -14.62 17.49 -2.97
CA HIS A 561 -13.86 16.27 -2.74
C HIS A 561 -12.56 16.33 -3.56
N ALA A 562 -11.41 16.04 -2.93
CA ALA A 562 -10.09 16.22 -3.55
C ALA A 562 -9.91 15.38 -4.83
N HIS A 563 -10.45 14.16 -4.87
CA HIS A 563 -10.27 13.26 -6.02
C HIS A 563 -11.08 13.65 -7.27
N LEU A 564 -12.11 14.50 -7.11
CA LEU A 564 -12.89 14.97 -8.25
C LEU A 564 -12.06 15.91 -9.11
N LEU A 565 -12.14 15.75 -10.42
CA LEU A 565 -11.57 16.67 -11.38
C LEU A 565 -12.17 18.06 -11.15
N VAL A 566 -11.30 19.05 -10.97
CA VAL A 566 -11.73 20.45 -11.00
C VAL A 566 -11.75 20.89 -12.47
N ASP A 567 -12.94 20.83 -13.06
CA ASP A 567 -13.25 21.37 -14.38
C ASP A 567 -13.58 22.87 -14.31
N GLU A 568 -13.96 23.48 -15.44
CA GLU A 568 -14.32 24.90 -15.50
C GLU A 568 -15.49 25.24 -14.56
N ALA A 569 -16.52 24.39 -14.51
CA ALA A 569 -17.65 24.58 -13.60
C ALA A 569 -17.21 24.47 -12.13
N GLY A 570 -16.29 23.55 -11.83
CA GLY A 570 -15.64 23.41 -10.53
C GLY A 570 -14.85 24.66 -10.13
N LEU A 571 -14.09 25.23 -11.07
CA LEU A 571 -13.36 26.47 -10.86
C LEU A 571 -14.30 27.65 -10.56
N GLU A 572 -15.37 27.82 -11.34
CA GLU A 572 -16.39 28.83 -11.09
C GLU A 572 -17.01 28.68 -9.71
N ARG A 573 -17.31 27.42 -9.32
CA ARG A 573 -17.76 27.13 -7.96
C ARG A 573 -16.72 27.62 -6.97
N LEU A 574 -15.48 27.14 -7.00
CA LEU A 574 -14.44 27.54 -6.05
C LEU A 574 -14.28 29.08 -5.95
N ASN A 575 -14.27 29.78 -7.07
CA ASN A 575 -14.09 31.23 -7.13
C ASN A 575 -15.28 32.04 -6.60
N ALA A 576 -16.48 31.47 -6.56
CA ALA A 576 -17.64 32.13 -5.97
C ALA A 576 -17.63 32.10 -4.41
N ARG A 577 -16.68 31.40 -3.79
CA ARG A 577 -16.55 31.29 -2.32
C ARG A 577 -15.56 32.32 -1.80
N ARG A 578 -15.67 32.67 -0.51
CA ARG A 578 -14.83 33.69 0.11
C ARG A 578 -13.34 33.30 0.17
N ALA A 579 -13.06 32.01 0.32
CA ALA A 579 -11.71 31.44 0.25
C ALA A 579 -11.79 29.94 -0.04
N VAL A 580 -10.68 29.38 -0.52
CA VAL A 580 -10.48 27.94 -0.73
C VAL A 580 -9.48 27.44 0.31
N ILE A 581 -9.93 26.55 1.18
CA ILE A 581 -9.12 25.89 2.20
C ILE A 581 -8.83 24.47 1.72
N VAL A 582 -7.55 24.12 1.54
CA VAL A 582 -7.09 22.79 1.16
C VAL A 582 -6.49 22.13 2.41
N GLY A 583 -7.12 21.09 2.91
CA GLY A 583 -6.74 20.49 4.18
C GLY A 583 -7.49 19.19 4.42
N GLY A 584 -7.48 18.70 5.66
CA GLY A 584 -8.38 17.59 6.00
C GLY A 584 -7.80 16.18 5.78
N GLY A 585 -6.54 16.04 5.39
CA GLY A 585 -5.98 14.71 5.11
C GLY A 585 -4.48 14.64 4.79
N GLY A 586 -4.02 13.41 4.59
CA GLY A 586 -2.71 13.10 4.05
C GLY A 586 -2.58 13.33 2.54
N LEU A 587 -2.97 14.50 2.04
CA LEU A 587 -3.23 14.72 0.61
C LEU A 587 -1.99 14.56 -0.28
N PHE A 588 -0.79 14.88 0.23
CA PHE A 588 0.47 14.65 -0.49
C PHE A 588 0.89 13.18 -0.35
N LEU A 589 0.11 12.34 -1.03
CA LEU A 589 0.27 10.89 -1.12
C LEU A 589 0.01 10.50 -2.59
N PRO A 590 1.06 10.22 -3.38
CA PRO A 590 0.96 10.15 -4.83
C PRO A 590 0.27 8.87 -5.35
N ASP A 591 0.12 7.85 -4.52
CA ASP A 591 -0.49 6.57 -4.90
C ASP A 591 -1.95 6.42 -4.47
N THR A 592 -2.43 7.29 -3.58
CA THR A 592 -3.86 7.41 -3.28
C THR A 592 -4.47 8.35 -4.31
N ALA A 593 -5.43 7.87 -5.10
CA ALA A 593 -6.04 8.60 -6.24
C ALA A 593 -5.01 9.21 -7.23
N PRO A 594 -4.16 8.37 -7.87
CA PRO A 594 -3.20 8.84 -8.84
C PRO A 594 -3.92 9.51 -10.02
N ASN A 595 -3.35 10.62 -10.51
CA ASN A 595 -3.83 11.34 -11.68
C ASN A 595 -2.64 12.03 -12.38
N GLY A 596 -2.75 12.23 -13.70
CA GLY A 596 -1.77 12.96 -14.50
C GLY A 596 -1.83 14.47 -14.30
N ASN A 597 -2.97 14.95 -13.78
CA ASN A 597 -3.20 16.36 -13.51
C ASN A 597 -2.25 16.89 -12.47
N SER A 598 -2.31 16.57 -11.18
CA SER A 598 -1.43 17.17 -10.17
C SER A 598 -0.30 16.23 -9.70
N GLY A 599 -0.46 14.92 -9.88
CA GLY A 599 0.45 13.92 -9.33
C GLY A 599 0.28 13.67 -7.83
N TRP A 600 -0.79 14.19 -7.22
CA TRP A 600 -1.23 13.91 -5.84
C TRP A 600 -2.76 13.96 -5.76
N GLN A 601 -3.34 13.76 -4.57
CA GLN A 601 -4.78 13.49 -4.42
C GLN A 601 -5.72 14.57 -4.97
N TRP A 602 -5.33 15.85 -4.98
CA TRP A 602 -6.19 16.90 -5.52
C TRP A 602 -6.13 16.90 -7.05
N ASN A 603 -7.18 16.44 -7.71
CA ASN A 603 -7.24 16.29 -9.16
C ASN A 603 -7.53 17.63 -9.85
N ILE A 604 -6.53 18.52 -9.86
CA ILE A 604 -6.63 19.86 -10.45
C ILE A 604 -5.51 20.07 -11.49
N PRO A 605 -5.84 20.46 -12.73
CA PRO A 605 -4.85 20.91 -13.72
C PRO A 605 -4.15 22.21 -13.30
N ASP A 606 -2.89 22.40 -13.67
CA ASP A 606 -2.11 23.59 -13.26
C ASP A 606 -2.68 24.90 -13.83
N ASP A 607 -3.24 24.87 -15.04
CA ASP A 607 -3.89 26.02 -15.68
C ASP A 607 -5.20 26.42 -14.96
N VAL A 608 -5.92 25.45 -14.41
CA VAL A 608 -7.11 25.67 -13.59
C VAL A 608 -6.70 26.24 -12.22
N LEU A 609 -5.68 25.65 -11.58
CA LEU A 609 -5.14 26.12 -10.30
C LEU A 609 -4.67 27.59 -10.38
N ALA A 610 -3.99 27.95 -11.46
CA ALA A 610 -3.52 29.32 -11.70
C ALA A 610 -4.68 30.34 -11.81
N ARG A 611 -5.87 29.90 -12.24
CA ARG A 611 -7.07 30.73 -12.43
C ARG A 611 -7.98 30.79 -11.19
N ILE A 612 -7.65 30.11 -10.09
CA ILE A 612 -8.35 30.33 -8.83
C ILE A 612 -8.15 31.79 -8.43
N THR A 613 -9.20 32.60 -8.29
CA THR A 613 -9.14 34.01 -7.89
C THR A 613 -9.40 34.19 -6.39
N ALA A 614 -10.20 33.29 -5.80
CA ALA A 614 -10.43 33.27 -4.36
C ALA A 614 -9.10 33.05 -3.60
N PRO A 615 -8.93 33.66 -2.41
CA PRO A 615 -7.78 33.38 -1.55
C PRO A 615 -7.64 31.88 -1.27
N LEU A 616 -6.46 31.32 -1.59
CA LEU A 616 -6.16 29.90 -1.45
C LEU A 616 -5.26 29.68 -0.23
N ALA A 617 -5.64 28.78 0.67
CA ALA A 617 -4.85 28.41 1.83
C ALA A 617 -4.72 26.88 1.95
N VAL A 618 -3.48 26.40 2.03
CA VAL A 618 -3.18 25.01 2.39
C VAL A 618 -3.01 24.95 3.90
N PHE A 619 -3.82 24.14 4.58
CA PHE A 619 -3.94 24.15 6.03
C PHE A 619 -3.82 22.73 6.60
N ALA A 620 -2.69 22.47 7.27
CA ALA A 620 -2.38 21.20 7.95
C ALA A 620 -2.36 19.97 7.03
N VAL A 621 -1.91 20.10 5.79
CA VAL A 621 -1.75 18.95 4.89
C VAL A 621 -0.58 18.07 5.32
N GLY A 622 -0.74 16.76 5.20
CA GLY A 622 0.31 15.78 5.47
C GLY A 622 1.05 15.32 4.22
N TYR A 623 2.38 15.19 4.32
CA TYR A 623 3.24 14.50 3.36
C TYR A 623 3.50 13.06 3.81
N ASN A 624 3.06 12.06 3.02
CA ASN A 624 3.01 10.66 3.44
C ASN A 624 3.69 9.69 2.45
N VAL A 625 4.84 10.05 1.89
CA VAL A 625 5.62 9.12 1.06
C VAL A 625 6.38 8.13 1.94
N PHE A 626 6.24 6.82 1.67
CA PHE A 626 6.99 5.76 2.36
C PHE A 626 8.40 5.62 1.80
N ASP A 627 9.32 5.13 2.61
CA ASP A 627 10.68 4.82 2.19
C ASP A 627 10.68 3.82 1.01
N GLY A 628 11.33 4.20 -0.10
CA GLY A 628 11.39 3.41 -1.33
C GLY A 628 10.13 3.45 -2.19
N GLN A 629 9.09 4.22 -1.80
CA GLN A 629 7.90 4.41 -2.62
C GLN A 629 8.24 5.28 -3.84
N ARG A 630 8.07 4.70 -5.03
CA ARG A 630 8.25 5.43 -6.30
C ARG A 630 6.97 6.15 -6.70
N TYR A 631 7.12 7.34 -7.28
CA TYR A 631 6.03 8.13 -7.83
C TYR A 631 6.57 9.12 -8.87
N ARG A 632 5.68 9.79 -9.62
CA ARG A 632 6.03 10.84 -10.59
C ARG A 632 6.48 12.12 -9.89
N ARG A 633 7.68 12.07 -9.29
CA ARG A 633 8.24 13.13 -8.45
C ARG A 633 8.33 14.47 -9.17
N GLU A 634 8.72 14.46 -10.44
CA GLU A 634 8.80 15.69 -11.26
C GLU A 634 7.43 16.34 -11.45
N ARG A 635 6.41 15.55 -11.83
CA ARG A 635 5.04 16.08 -11.98
C ARG A 635 4.50 16.63 -10.66
N PHE A 636 4.68 15.87 -9.57
CA PHE A 636 4.28 16.30 -8.23
C PHE A 636 4.98 17.60 -7.82
N ALA A 637 6.30 17.70 -8.02
CA ALA A 637 7.06 18.90 -7.68
C ALA A 637 6.60 20.12 -8.48
N ALA A 638 6.32 19.96 -9.77
CA ALA A 638 5.79 21.04 -10.62
C ALA A 638 4.41 21.53 -10.13
N SER A 639 3.47 20.62 -9.82
CA SER A 639 2.16 20.99 -9.28
C SER A 639 2.27 21.63 -7.89
N LEU A 640 3.16 21.10 -7.04
CA LEU A 640 3.45 21.63 -5.72
C LEU A 640 4.00 23.06 -5.78
N GLN A 641 4.91 23.33 -6.73
CA GLN A 641 5.41 24.69 -6.98
C GLN A 641 4.26 25.64 -7.34
N ALA A 642 3.42 25.28 -8.32
CA ALA A 642 2.28 26.09 -8.72
C ALA A 642 1.31 26.35 -7.55
N LEU A 643 1.07 25.33 -6.70
CA LEU A 643 0.25 25.47 -5.51
C LEU A 643 0.85 26.44 -4.49
N VAL A 644 2.15 26.34 -4.19
CA VAL A 644 2.83 27.21 -3.21
C VAL A 644 2.89 28.65 -3.72
N GLU A 645 3.12 28.85 -5.01
CA GLU A 645 3.08 30.16 -5.65
C GLU A 645 1.69 30.80 -5.50
N ARG A 646 0.63 30.05 -5.86
CA ARG A 646 -0.75 30.56 -5.82
C ARG A 646 -1.29 30.76 -4.41
N SER A 647 -0.85 29.96 -3.45
CA SER A 647 -1.36 29.98 -2.08
C SER A 647 -0.98 31.29 -1.35
N ALA A 648 -1.98 31.88 -0.69
CA ALA A 648 -1.79 32.96 0.28
C ALA A 648 -1.11 32.42 1.55
N PHE A 649 -1.53 31.24 2.02
CA PHE A 649 -0.95 30.57 3.18
C PHE A 649 -0.67 29.10 2.84
N PHE A 650 0.50 28.59 3.25
CA PHE A 650 0.89 27.20 2.99
C PHE A 650 1.46 26.54 4.25
N GLY A 651 0.63 25.77 4.95
CA GLY A 651 0.96 25.12 6.21
C GLY A 651 0.90 23.60 6.14
N LEU A 652 1.96 22.94 6.62
CA LEU A 652 2.06 21.47 6.73
C LEU A 652 2.07 21.00 8.18
N ARG A 653 1.52 19.81 8.41
CA ARG A 653 1.16 19.33 9.75
C ARG A 653 2.29 18.91 10.68
N ASN A 654 3.52 18.80 10.19
CA ASN A 654 4.70 18.43 10.98
C ASN A 654 5.98 19.00 10.36
N HIS A 655 7.01 19.25 11.18
CA HIS A 655 8.28 19.81 10.70
C HIS A 655 8.99 18.88 9.71
N GLY A 656 8.87 17.56 9.86
CA GLY A 656 9.41 16.61 8.88
C GLY A 656 8.82 16.82 7.48
N SER A 657 7.51 17.03 7.37
CA SER A 657 6.82 17.32 6.10
C SER A 657 7.23 18.68 5.54
N VAL A 658 7.44 19.70 6.39
CA VAL A 658 7.96 21.01 6.00
C VAL A 658 9.34 20.88 5.35
N ALA A 659 10.27 20.17 5.99
CA ALA A 659 11.60 19.94 5.44
C ALA A 659 11.54 19.25 4.07
N ARG A 660 10.75 18.19 3.94
CA ARG A 660 10.59 17.45 2.68
C ARG A 660 10.00 18.29 1.55
N VAL A 661 8.97 19.07 1.84
CA VAL A 661 8.36 19.92 0.81
C VAL A 661 9.31 21.04 0.41
N ARG A 662 10.10 21.61 1.34
CA ARG A 662 11.13 22.60 1.01
C ARG A 662 12.24 22.04 0.12
N GLU A 663 12.63 20.77 0.29
CA GLU A 663 13.60 20.09 -0.59
C GLU A 663 13.12 19.99 -2.05
N LEU A 664 11.81 20.01 -2.28
CA LEU A 664 11.20 19.90 -3.62
C LEU A 664 10.96 21.26 -4.29
N LEU A 665 11.18 22.36 -3.57
CA LEU A 665 10.86 23.72 -4.03
C LEU A 665 12.14 24.53 -4.34
N PRO A 666 12.05 25.49 -5.29
CA PRO A 666 13.09 26.48 -5.49
C PRO A 666 13.25 27.37 -4.23
N ASP A 667 14.44 27.92 -4.03
CA ASP A 667 14.80 28.69 -2.82
C ASP A 667 13.81 29.82 -2.50
N SER A 668 13.33 30.52 -3.53
CA SER A 668 12.38 31.62 -3.41
C SER A 668 11.03 31.27 -2.77
N LEU A 669 10.66 29.98 -2.77
CA LEU A 669 9.37 29.51 -2.24
C LEU A 669 9.49 28.79 -0.90
N ARG A 670 10.71 28.45 -0.46
CA ARG A 670 10.93 27.64 0.75
C ARG A 670 10.41 28.32 2.02
N GLU A 671 10.51 29.64 2.10
CA GLU A 671 10.05 30.43 3.25
C GLU A 671 8.52 30.52 3.34
N LYS A 672 7.79 30.34 2.24
CA LYS A 672 6.31 30.31 2.24
C LYS A 672 5.77 29.07 2.95
N VAL A 673 6.54 27.98 3.00
CA VAL A 673 6.14 26.72 3.64
C VAL A 673 6.30 26.83 5.15
N ARG A 674 5.20 26.74 5.88
CA ARG A 674 5.14 26.89 7.34
C ARG A 674 4.71 25.61 8.04
N TYR A 675 5.04 25.53 9.32
CA TYR A 675 4.47 24.52 10.21
C TYR A 675 3.09 24.98 10.68
N GLN A 676 2.07 24.14 10.45
CA GLN A 676 0.71 24.32 10.95
C GLN A 676 0.27 23.01 11.59
N PRO A 677 0.22 22.90 12.94
CA PRO A 677 -0.19 21.69 13.62
C PRO A 677 -1.50 21.10 13.10
N CYS A 678 -1.61 19.78 13.12
CA CYS A 678 -2.83 19.09 12.74
C CYS A 678 -3.99 19.54 13.66
N PRO A 679 -5.12 20.08 13.16
CA PRO A 679 -6.21 20.57 14.02
C PRO A 679 -6.78 19.53 14.97
N THR A 680 -6.64 18.25 14.66
CA THR A 680 -7.04 17.17 15.58
C THR A 680 -6.22 17.16 16.85
N THR A 681 -4.97 17.64 16.88
CA THR A 681 -4.14 17.66 18.10
C THR A 681 -4.52 18.77 19.07
N VAL A 682 -5.31 19.75 18.64
CA VAL A 682 -5.79 20.88 19.44
C VAL A 682 -7.32 20.87 19.58
N ALA A 683 -7.98 19.73 19.32
CA ALA A 683 -9.44 19.60 19.28
C ALA A 683 -10.13 20.17 20.53
N ARG A 684 -9.56 19.98 21.72
CA ARG A 684 -10.05 20.56 22.99
C ARG A 684 -10.16 22.09 23.01
N HIS A 685 -9.32 22.79 22.24
CA HIS A 685 -9.39 24.25 22.11
C HIS A 685 -10.42 24.69 21.06
N LEU A 686 -10.85 23.78 20.20
CA LEU A 686 -11.82 24.02 19.13
C LEU A 686 -13.25 23.67 19.57
N ASP A 687 -13.42 22.66 20.43
CA ASP A 687 -14.71 22.19 20.91
C ASP A 687 -14.73 22.10 22.45
N PRO A 688 -15.44 23.01 23.14
CA PRO A 688 -15.57 22.99 24.60
C PRO A 688 -16.17 21.70 25.17
N ARG A 689 -16.93 20.93 24.37
CA ARG A 689 -17.50 19.63 24.79
C ARG A 689 -16.43 18.57 25.08
N LEU A 690 -15.21 18.78 24.57
CA LEU A 690 -14.07 17.90 24.80
C LEU A 690 -13.28 18.21 26.07
N ALA A 691 -13.80 19.08 26.95
CA ALA A 691 -13.20 19.36 28.26
C ALA A 691 -12.92 18.07 29.05
N GLU A 692 -11.92 18.16 29.95
CA GLU A 692 -11.44 17.03 30.74
C GLU A 692 -12.61 16.35 31.48
N PRO A 693 -12.83 15.04 31.28
CA PRO A 693 -13.88 14.33 32.00
C PRO A 693 -13.56 14.24 33.50
N ALA A 694 -14.60 14.13 34.33
CA ALA A 694 -14.42 13.95 35.77
C ALA A 694 -13.73 12.62 36.12
N VAL A 695 -13.99 11.58 35.33
CA VAL A 695 -13.40 10.24 35.45
C VAL A 695 -13.15 9.69 34.05
N ARG A 696 -12.00 9.03 33.87
CA ARG A 696 -11.69 8.24 32.66
C ARG A 696 -11.86 6.76 32.97
N GLU A 697 -12.31 6.01 31.98
CA GLU A 697 -12.47 4.56 32.03
C GLU A 697 -11.08 3.89 32.10
N ASP A 698 -10.95 2.79 32.84
CA ASP A 698 -9.71 2.00 32.97
C ASP A 698 -9.43 1.16 31.70
N THR A 699 -9.47 1.83 30.56
CA THR A 699 -9.33 1.26 29.21
C THR A 699 -8.04 1.76 28.56
N VAL A 700 -7.32 0.83 27.94
CA VAL A 700 -6.21 1.08 27.01
C VAL A 700 -6.65 0.68 25.61
N LEU A 701 -6.64 1.62 24.68
CA LEU A 701 -6.93 1.33 23.28
C LEU A 701 -5.64 1.07 22.50
N ILE A 702 -5.62 0.01 21.71
CA ILE A 702 -4.51 -0.32 20.81
C ILE A 702 -4.98 -0.23 19.37
N ASN A 703 -4.19 0.40 18.51
CA ASN A 703 -4.41 0.43 17.06
C ASN A 703 -3.17 -0.04 16.31
N CYS A 704 -3.34 -1.02 15.41
CA CYS A 704 -2.30 -1.52 14.52
C CYS A 704 -2.74 -1.30 13.05
N ALA A 705 -1.99 -0.49 12.30
CA ALA A 705 -2.26 -0.26 10.88
C ALA A 705 -1.82 -1.43 9.98
N TYR A 706 -2.75 -2.00 9.21
CA TYR A 706 -2.46 -3.13 8.31
C TYR A 706 -2.38 -2.77 6.82
N ASP A 707 -2.64 -1.50 6.46
CA ASP A 707 -2.35 -1.03 5.12
C ASP A 707 -0.86 -1.18 4.83
N ARG A 708 -0.52 -1.72 3.65
CA ARG A 708 0.88 -1.91 3.20
C ARG A 708 1.73 -2.68 4.23
N ALA A 709 1.16 -3.70 4.89
CA ALA A 709 1.84 -4.48 5.92
C ALA A 709 3.26 -4.98 5.53
N GLY A 710 3.46 -5.37 4.27
CA GLY A 710 4.80 -5.75 3.78
C GLY A 710 5.85 -4.61 3.82
N LEU A 711 5.43 -3.37 3.61
CA LEU A 711 6.32 -2.20 3.76
C LEU A 711 6.56 -1.85 5.24
N ARG A 712 5.59 -2.11 6.11
CA ARG A 712 5.72 -1.86 7.55
C ARG A 712 6.63 -2.88 8.22
N PHE A 713 6.31 -4.16 8.12
CA PHE A 713 6.97 -5.20 8.91
C PHE A 713 8.06 -5.95 8.13
N GLY A 714 7.91 -6.11 6.81
CA GLY A 714 8.80 -6.98 6.02
C GLY A 714 8.87 -8.39 6.62
N HIS A 715 10.10 -8.88 6.86
CA HIS A 715 10.36 -10.19 7.46
C HIS A 715 10.06 -10.27 8.97
N ASP A 716 9.78 -9.14 9.63
CA ASP A 716 9.62 -9.07 11.09
C ASP A 716 8.17 -9.28 11.58
N TYR A 717 7.21 -9.55 10.69
CA TYR A 717 5.79 -9.58 11.06
C TYR A 717 5.46 -10.56 12.21
N GLY A 718 5.99 -11.79 12.14
CA GLY A 718 5.77 -12.79 13.20
C GLY A 718 6.39 -12.38 14.54
N HIS A 719 7.57 -11.75 14.51
CA HIS A 719 8.21 -11.20 15.71
C HIS A 719 7.38 -10.08 16.32
N PHE A 720 6.92 -9.14 15.50
CA PHE A 720 6.03 -8.05 15.92
C PHE A 720 4.77 -8.59 16.60
N LEU A 721 4.12 -9.60 16.01
CA LEU A 721 2.89 -10.18 16.57
C LEU A 721 3.13 -10.84 17.94
N ALA A 722 4.24 -11.57 18.09
CA ALA A 722 4.64 -12.20 19.35
C ALA A 722 4.95 -11.16 20.44
N GLU A 723 5.70 -10.11 20.11
CA GLU A 723 6.02 -9.03 21.04
C GLU A 723 4.79 -8.22 21.45
N MET A 724 3.89 -7.94 20.50
CA MET A 724 2.60 -7.31 20.82
C MET A 724 1.77 -8.18 21.76
N ALA A 725 1.71 -9.51 21.53
CA ALA A 725 1.02 -10.42 22.44
C ALA A 725 1.60 -10.39 23.86
N ALA A 726 2.92 -10.35 23.99
CA ALA A 726 3.59 -10.23 25.29
C ALA A 726 3.28 -8.89 25.98
N GLY A 727 3.40 -7.78 25.25
CA GLY A 727 3.11 -6.44 25.77
C GLY A 727 1.65 -6.29 26.20
N ILE A 728 0.71 -6.79 25.40
CA ILE A 728 -0.72 -6.77 25.72
C ILE A 728 -1.01 -7.54 27.01
N ARG A 729 -0.45 -8.74 27.19
CA ARG A 729 -0.63 -9.50 28.45
C ARG A 729 -0.11 -8.74 29.66
N GLY A 730 1.02 -8.03 29.52
CA GLY A 730 1.55 -7.18 30.58
C GLY A 730 0.62 -6.01 30.95
N ILE A 731 0.01 -5.38 29.95
CA ILE A 731 -0.91 -4.25 30.15
C ILE A 731 -2.27 -4.71 30.70
N SER A 732 -2.78 -5.84 30.21
CA SER A 732 -4.06 -6.43 30.64
C SER A 732 -4.11 -6.81 32.12
N ALA A 733 -2.96 -6.84 32.80
CA ALA A 733 -2.90 -7.07 34.25
C ALA A 733 -3.41 -5.86 35.07
N VAL A 734 -3.46 -4.66 34.49
CA VAL A 734 -3.80 -3.42 35.22
C VAL A 734 -4.92 -2.59 34.57
N ALA A 735 -5.29 -2.88 33.32
CA ALA A 735 -6.32 -2.15 32.59
C ALA A 735 -7.02 -3.05 31.55
N GLU A 736 -8.24 -2.70 31.19
CA GLU A 736 -8.94 -3.37 30.08
C GLU A 736 -8.30 -2.96 28.74
N VAL A 737 -7.86 -3.92 27.94
CA VAL A 737 -7.29 -3.66 26.63
C VAL A 737 -8.33 -3.91 25.55
N ARG A 738 -8.60 -2.89 24.72
CA ARG A 738 -9.48 -3.01 23.54
C ARG A 738 -8.75 -2.56 22.28
N TYR A 739 -9.23 -3.04 21.13
CA TYR A 739 -8.66 -2.75 19.83
C TYR A 739 -9.46 -1.67 19.10
N ALA A 740 -8.83 -0.56 18.71
CA ALA A 740 -9.47 0.53 17.98
C ALA A 740 -9.16 0.42 16.48
N ALA A 741 -10.08 -0.15 15.70
CA ALA A 741 -9.92 -0.33 14.26
C ALA A 741 -10.31 0.96 13.50
N HIS A 742 -9.35 1.62 12.85
CA HIS A 742 -9.62 2.85 12.07
C HIS A 742 -10.11 2.56 10.65
N MET A 743 -9.96 1.33 10.19
CA MET A 743 -10.48 0.82 8.91
C MET A 743 -10.63 -0.71 9.00
N PRO A 744 -11.48 -1.34 8.18
CA PRO A 744 -11.72 -2.79 8.27
C PRO A 744 -10.45 -3.64 8.18
N ALA A 745 -9.48 -3.22 7.37
CA ALA A 745 -8.22 -3.95 7.21
C ALA A 745 -7.41 -4.06 8.52
N ASP A 746 -7.61 -3.15 9.48
CA ASP A 746 -6.92 -3.18 10.78
C ASP A 746 -7.35 -4.39 11.62
N GLU A 747 -8.55 -4.93 11.42
CA GLU A 747 -9.07 -6.06 12.20
C GLU A 747 -8.27 -7.35 11.97
N ARG A 748 -7.51 -7.44 10.87
CA ARG A 748 -6.59 -8.55 10.64
C ARG A 748 -5.60 -8.75 11.81
N PHE A 749 -5.24 -7.68 12.52
CA PHE A 749 -4.42 -7.79 13.74
C PHE A 749 -5.01 -8.74 14.76
N VAL A 750 -6.29 -8.56 15.10
CA VAL A 750 -6.94 -9.33 16.17
C VAL A 750 -7.19 -10.77 15.72
N ASP A 751 -7.47 -10.98 14.43
CA ASP A 751 -7.59 -12.32 13.84
C ASP A 751 -6.27 -13.09 13.93
N ASP A 752 -5.16 -12.47 13.52
CA ASP A 752 -3.84 -13.07 13.55
C ASP A 752 -3.35 -13.29 14.99
N LEU A 753 -3.61 -12.34 15.89
CA LEU A 753 -3.27 -12.43 17.31
C LEU A 753 -4.02 -13.57 18.01
N ARG A 754 -5.30 -13.76 17.69
CA ARG A 754 -6.10 -14.90 18.17
C ARG A 754 -5.58 -16.21 17.60
N ARG A 755 -5.33 -16.26 16.30
CA ARG A 755 -4.88 -17.46 15.57
C ARG A 755 -3.52 -17.95 16.06
N GLU A 756 -2.57 -17.05 16.27
CA GLU A 756 -1.17 -17.41 16.56
C GLU A 756 -0.84 -17.41 18.06
N HIS A 757 -1.55 -16.64 18.88
CA HIS A 757 -1.23 -16.48 20.30
C HIS A 757 -2.43 -16.68 21.26
N GLY A 758 -3.59 -17.06 20.73
CA GLY A 758 -4.79 -17.35 21.53
C GLY A 758 -5.38 -16.13 22.24
N LEU A 759 -4.97 -14.91 21.88
CA LEU A 759 -5.37 -13.70 22.58
C LEU A 759 -6.49 -12.98 21.80
N THR A 760 -7.61 -12.72 22.49
CA THR A 760 -8.80 -12.07 21.92
C THR A 760 -9.00 -10.72 22.57
N LEU A 761 -9.26 -9.69 21.76
CA LEU A 761 -9.54 -8.32 22.21
C LEU A 761 -10.93 -7.88 21.75
N PRO A 762 -11.70 -7.16 22.57
CA PRO A 762 -12.87 -6.43 22.09
C PRO A 762 -12.47 -5.42 21.00
N VAL A 763 -13.24 -5.33 19.92
CA VAL A 763 -12.97 -4.42 18.80
C VAL A 763 -13.95 -3.25 18.85
N GLU A 764 -13.40 -2.04 18.85
CA GLU A 764 -14.10 -0.79 18.62
C GLU A 764 -13.92 -0.42 17.13
N PRO A 765 -14.95 -0.59 16.28
CA PRO A 765 -14.85 -0.33 14.84
C PRO A 765 -15.04 1.16 14.55
N LEU A 766 -14.00 1.97 14.83
CA LEU A 766 -14.06 3.44 14.68
C LEU A 766 -14.44 3.88 13.26
N TYR A 767 -14.16 3.06 12.25
CA TYR A 767 -14.60 3.33 10.88
C TYR A 767 -16.13 3.32 10.72
N LEU A 768 -16.91 2.71 11.61
CA LEU A 768 -18.38 2.78 11.59
C LEU A 768 -18.93 3.92 12.46
N LEU A 769 -18.10 4.55 13.30
CA LEU A 769 -18.54 5.54 14.27
C LEU A 769 -18.63 6.95 13.66
N SER A 770 -19.52 7.77 14.24
CA SER A 770 -19.59 9.20 13.95
C SER A 770 -18.37 9.95 14.54
N ASN A 771 -18.09 11.16 14.02
CA ASN A 771 -16.98 11.96 14.52
C ASN A 771 -17.08 12.26 16.03
N ASP A 772 -18.28 12.53 16.53
CA ASP A 772 -18.52 12.80 17.96
C ASP A 772 -18.33 11.53 18.80
N ALA A 773 -18.79 10.37 18.32
CA ALA A 773 -18.57 9.08 19.00
C ALA A 773 -17.08 8.70 19.06
N ILE A 774 -16.30 8.93 17.99
CA ILE A 774 -14.86 8.70 17.97
C ILE A 774 -14.15 9.58 19.02
N ARG A 775 -14.46 10.88 19.03
CA ARG A 775 -13.84 11.82 19.98
C ARG A 775 -14.20 11.49 21.42
N ASP A 776 -15.45 11.13 21.68
CA ASP A 776 -15.92 10.79 23.02
C ASP A 776 -15.30 9.49 23.55
N LEU A 777 -15.19 8.44 22.71
CA LEU A 777 -14.46 7.21 23.04
C LEU A 777 -13.01 7.52 23.45
N TYR A 778 -12.29 8.31 22.65
CA TYR A 778 -10.92 8.68 22.97
C TYR A 778 -10.82 9.53 24.23
N ARG A 779 -11.70 10.50 24.42
CA ARG A 779 -11.73 11.40 25.58
C ARG A 779 -11.90 10.64 26.89
N ARG A 780 -12.71 9.57 26.92
CA ARG A 780 -12.93 8.77 28.14
C ARG A 780 -11.86 7.71 28.39
N THR A 781 -10.99 7.42 27.43
CA THR A 781 -9.91 6.42 27.55
C THR A 781 -8.74 6.93 28.39
N ARG A 782 -8.04 6.06 29.15
CA ARG A 782 -6.83 6.42 29.93
C ARG A 782 -5.54 6.47 29.12
N LEU A 783 -5.39 5.59 28.12
CA LEU A 783 -4.20 5.56 27.25
C LEU A 783 -4.55 5.03 25.87
N VAL A 784 -3.96 5.61 24.84
CA VAL A 784 -4.01 5.07 23.47
C VAL A 784 -2.62 4.71 22.96
N ILE A 785 -2.47 3.50 22.46
CA ILE A 785 -1.28 3.01 21.78
C ILE A 785 -1.58 2.93 20.29
N GLY A 786 -1.04 3.86 19.51
CA GLY A 786 -1.43 4.07 18.11
C GLY A 786 -0.32 3.81 17.10
N MET A 787 -0.59 3.01 16.07
CA MET A 787 0.29 2.83 14.90
C MET A 787 -0.11 3.69 13.69
N ARG A 788 -1.36 4.19 13.65
CA ARG A 788 -1.78 5.21 12.69
C ARG A 788 -1.50 6.62 13.22
N GLY A 789 -1.24 7.57 12.31
CA GLY A 789 -1.00 8.96 12.67
C GLY A 789 -2.17 9.56 13.47
N HIS A 790 -3.40 9.35 13.01
CA HIS A 790 -4.60 9.84 13.71
C HIS A 790 -5.01 8.98 14.91
N ALA A 791 -4.50 7.75 15.05
CA ALA A 791 -4.62 6.99 16.31
C ALA A 791 -3.74 7.58 17.42
N GLY A 792 -2.75 8.43 17.10
CA GLY A 792 -2.03 9.26 18.08
C GLY A 792 -2.60 10.68 18.19
N MET A 793 -2.83 11.37 17.06
CA MET A 793 -3.18 12.79 17.07
C MET A 793 -4.59 13.09 17.61
N ILE A 794 -5.60 12.28 17.28
CA ILE A 794 -6.98 12.51 17.75
C ILE A 794 -7.09 12.33 19.27
N PRO A 795 -6.63 11.21 19.88
CA PRO A 795 -6.69 11.07 21.33
C PRO A 795 -5.85 12.11 22.06
N PHE A 796 -4.65 12.45 21.57
CA PHE A 796 -3.87 13.56 22.09
C PHE A 796 -4.69 14.86 22.10
N GLY A 797 -5.39 15.15 20.99
CA GLY A 797 -6.36 16.23 20.84
C GLY A 797 -7.46 16.27 21.90
N CYS A 798 -7.95 15.10 22.27
CA CYS A 798 -8.98 14.90 23.29
C CYS A 798 -8.42 14.94 24.73
N GLY A 799 -7.11 15.21 24.89
CA GLY A 799 -6.43 15.26 26.19
C GLY A 799 -5.98 13.89 26.71
N THR A 800 -6.03 12.85 25.88
CA THR A 800 -5.69 11.48 26.27
C THR A 800 -4.20 11.20 26.04
N PRO A 801 -3.47 10.68 27.03
CA PRO A 801 -2.09 10.23 26.87
C PRO A 801 -1.93 9.22 25.73
N VAL A 802 -0.79 9.28 25.04
CA VAL A 802 -0.52 8.43 23.87
C VAL A 802 0.86 7.81 23.90
N ILE A 803 0.96 6.59 23.36
CA ILE A 803 2.22 5.96 22.96
C ILE A 803 2.12 5.65 21.47
N SER A 804 3.14 6.01 20.69
CA SER A 804 3.14 5.73 19.24
C SER A 804 3.94 4.47 18.92
N LEU A 805 3.33 3.54 18.18
CA LEU A 805 4.01 2.41 17.55
C LEU A 805 4.64 2.88 16.23
N VAL A 806 5.92 3.24 16.26
CA VAL A 806 6.62 3.85 15.13
C VAL A 806 6.90 2.80 14.05
N SER A 807 5.99 2.71 13.07
CA SER A 807 6.13 1.93 11.83
C SER A 807 6.38 2.81 10.59
N HIS A 808 6.37 4.12 10.76
CA HIS A 808 6.54 5.11 9.69
C HIS A 808 7.13 6.41 10.25
N PRO A 809 8.03 7.12 9.54
CA PRO A 809 8.70 8.33 10.06
C PRO A 809 7.75 9.41 10.55
N LYS A 810 6.60 9.58 9.88
CA LYS A 810 5.55 10.55 10.28
C LYS A 810 5.08 10.44 11.73
N LEU A 811 5.14 9.25 12.33
CA LEU A 811 4.78 9.04 13.73
C LEU A 811 5.83 9.65 14.65
N ALA A 812 7.11 9.43 14.34
CA ALA A 812 8.23 10.04 15.04
C ALA A 812 8.26 11.58 14.85
N TYR A 813 7.90 12.10 13.67
CA TYR A 813 7.82 13.55 13.46
C TYR A 813 6.80 14.22 14.39
N PHE A 814 5.62 13.63 14.56
CA PHE A 814 4.63 14.15 15.50
C PHE A 814 5.16 14.19 16.93
N LEU A 815 5.83 13.11 17.36
CA LEU A 815 6.44 13.05 18.69
C LEU A 815 7.56 14.06 18.89
N ALA A 816 8.39 14.30 17.87
CA ALA A 816 9.40 15.35 17.89
C ALA A 816 8.79 16.76 17.98
N ASP A 817 7.69 17.01 17.25
CA ASP A 817 6.99 18.30 17.25
C ASP A 817 6.39 18.65 18.62
N ILE A 818 6.06 17.64 19.44
CA ILE A 818 5.56 17.82 20.81
C ILE A 818 6.67 17.65 21.87
N ASP A 819 7.94 17.53 21.46
CA ASP A 819 9.09 17.35 22.36
C ASP A 819 8.93 16.12 23.28
N ARG A 820 8.45 15.01 22.71
CA ARG A 820 8.26 13.70 23.37
C ARG A 820 8.68 12.51 22.49
N PRO A 821 9.92 12.47 21.95
CA PRO A 821 10.39 11.31 21.18
C PRO A 821 10.34 10.00 22.01
N ASP A 822 10.46 10.10 23.33
CA ASP A 822 10.37 9.02 24.30
C ASP A 822 8.95 8.42 24.44
N TRP A 823 7.93 8.99 23.82
CA TRP A 823 6.60 8.37 23.71
C TRP A 823 6.48 7.40 22.52
N GLY A 824 7.55 7.23 21.72
CA GLY A 824 7.57 6.37 20.55
C GLY A 824 8.34 5.06 20.76
N VAL A 825 7.72 3.93 20.41
CA VAL A 825 8.37 2.62 20.40
C VAL A 825 8.36 2.09 18.97
N SER A 826 9.52 1.75 18.41
CA SER A 826 9.58 1.18 17.07
C SER A 826 8.97 -0.22 17.03
N VAL A 827 8.22 -0.53 15.96
CA VAL A 827 7.66 -1.87 15.73
C VAL A 827 8.73 -2.93 15.43
N HIS A 828 9.96 -2.50 15.16
CA HIS A 828 11.09 -3.38 14.88
C HIS A 828 11.99 -3.62 16.10
N GLU A 829 11.68 -3.00 17.25
CA GLU A 829 12.40 -3.24 18.51
C GLU A 829 12.47 -4.74 18.84
N ARG A 830 13.64 -5.20 19.28
CA ARG A 830 13.82 -6.62 19.66
C ARG A 830 12.97 -6.98 20.88
N ALA A 831 12.89 -6.08 21.86
CA ALA A 831 12.11 -6.23 23.09
C ALA A 831 10.87 -5.30 23.10
N LEU A 832 10.19 -5.18 21.95
CA LEU A 832 9.02 -4.32 21.77
C LEU A 832 7.98 -4.53 22.88
N GLY A 833 7.63 -5.77 23.20
CA GLY A 833 6.58 -6.10 24.17
C GLY A 833 6.91 -5.62 25.58
N ALA A 834 8.14 -5.85 26.02
CA ALA A 834 8.62 -5.40 27.34
C ALA A 834 8.65 -3.86 27.42
N ARG A 835 9.20 -3.19 26.40
CA ARG A 835 9.29 -1.71 26.35
C ARG A 835 7.92 -1.06 26.26
N LEU A 836 6.99 -1.67 25.53
CA LEU A 836 5.62 -1.18 25.41
C LEU A 836 4.88 -1.28 26.74
N ALA A 837 4.98 -2.44 27.41
CA ALA A 837 4.38 -2.65 28.72
C ALA A 837 4.96 -1.68 29.76
N GLU A 838 6.29 -1.55 29.84
CA GLU A 838 6.98 -0.63 30.75
C GLU A 838 6.44 0.81 30.61
N ARG A 839 6.36 1.32 29.38
CA ARG A 839 5.88 2.68 29.12
C ARG A 839 4.39 2.85 29.40
N ALA A 840 3.57 1.88 29.01
CA ALA A 840 2.14 1.92 29.28
C ALA A 840 1.87 1.92 30.81
N LEU A 841 2.55 1.06 31.55
CA LEU A 841 2.44 1.00 33.01
C LEU A 841 2.91 2.29 33.68
N ALA A 842 3.99 2.92 33.19
CA ALA A 842 4.45 4.21 33.71
C ALA A 842 3.40 5.31 33.52
N VAL A 843 2.77 5.39 32.34
CA VAL A 843 1.68 6.34 32.07
C VAL A 843 0.45 6.06 32.95
N LEU A 844 0.10 4.79 33.16
CA LEU A 844 -1.05 4.43 33.99
C LEU A 844 -0.80 4.68 35.49
N ALA A 845 0.44 4.53 35.96
CA ALA A 845 0.82 4.75 37.35
C ALA A 845 0.75 6.23 37.76
N ASP A 846 1.18 7.16 36.90
CA ASP A 846 1.06 8.61 37.11
C ASP A 846 0.25 9.28 35.98
N HIS A 847 -0.98 8.80 35.85
CA HIS A 847 -1.88 9.26 34.80
C HIS A 847 -2.21 10.78 34.87
N PRO A 848 -2.43 11.40 36.05
CA PRO A 848 -2.63 12.85 36.13
C PRO A 848 -1.45 13.66 35.58
N ALA A 849 -0.20 13.26 35.86
CA ALA A 849 0.98 13.91 35.30
C ALA A 849 1.05 13.74 33.78
N ALA A 850 0.73 12.55 33.26
CA ALA A 850 0.69 12.31 31.82
C ALA A 850 -0.35 13.18 31.10
N VAL A 851 -1.55 13.35 31.68
CA VAL A 851 -2.59 14.25 31.15
C VAL A 851 -2.14 15.72 31.20
N ALA A 852 -1.52 16.14 32.31
CA ALA A 852 -0.99 17.50 32.42
C ALA A 852 0.07 17.78 31.35
N ASP A 853 0.97 16.83 31.08
CA ASP A 853 1.97 16.96 30.02
C ASP A 853 1.32 17.08 28.64
N VAL A 854 0.32 16.24 28.32
CA VAL A 854 -0.47 16.38 27.07
C VAL A 854 -1.05 17.79 26.96
N HIS A 855 -1.68 18.31 28.01
CA HIS A 855 -2.26 19.65 28.01
C HIS A 855 -1.20 20.75 27.80
N ASP A 856 -0.02 20.60 28.37
CA ASP A 856 1.10 21.53 28.22
C ASP A 856 1.59 21.57 26.77
N ARG A 857 1.74 20.40 26.15
CA ARG A 857 2.11 20.30 24.72
C ARG A 857 1.03 20.87 23.81
N GLN A 858 -0.25 20.62 24.12
CA GLN A 858 -1.36 21.18 23.35
C GLN A 858 -1.40 22.71 23.34
N ARG A 859 -1.08 23.38 24.45
CA ARG A 859 -1.03 24.85 24.50
C ARG A 859 0.00 25.42 23.52
N THR A 860 1.13 24.75 23.38
CA THR A 860 2.18 25.14 22.42
C THR A 860 1.69 25.01 20.97
N LEU A 861 1.08 23.87 20.62
CA LEU A 861 0.50 23.66 19.28
C LEU A 861 -0.66 24.63 18.99
N TRP A 862 -1.45 24.94 20.01
CA TRP A 862 -2.56 25.88 19.90
C TRP A 862 -2.07 27.30 19.64
N SER A 863 -0.98 27.74 20.29
CA SER A 863 -0.36 29.03 20.00
C SER A 863 0.04 29.14 18.53
N VAL A 864 0.74 28.15 18.00
CA VAL A 864 1.16 28.14 16.58
C VAL A 864 -0.06 28.20 15.65
N THR A 865 -1.12 27.46 15.97
CA THR A 865 -2.35 27.48 15.17
C THR A 865 -3.02 28.86 15.20
N ARG A 866 -3.08 29.52 16.36
CA ARG A 866 -3.63 30.87 16.49
C ARG A 866 -2.81 31.90 15.72
N ASP A 867 -1.49 31.85 15.81
CA ASP A 867 -0.59 32.77 15.10
C ASP A 867 -0.73 32.62 13.58
N ASN A 868 -0.81 31.38 13.10
CA ASN A 868 -1.04 31.10 11.68
C ASN A 868 -2.43 31.54 11.21
N LEU A 869 -3.48 31.36 12.03
CA LEU A 869 -4.82 31.86 11.72
C LEU A 869 -4.86 33.38 11.69
N ALA A 870 -4.16 34.07 12.60
CA ALA A 870 -4.04 35.53 12.60
C ALA A 870 -3.38 36.03 11.31
N LEU A 871 -2.23 35.44 10.94
CA LEU A 871 -1.57 35.75 9.67
C LEU A 871 -2.48 35.47 8.46
N LEU A 872 -3.17 34.34 8.45
CA LEU A 872 -4.07 33.98 7.36
C LEU A 872 -5.19 35.02 7.22
N ARG A 873 -5.74 35.53 8.32
CA ARG A 873 -6.74 36.62 8.29
C ARG A 873 -6.17 37.90 7.71
N GLU A 874 -4.95 38.30 8.10
CA GLU A 874 -4.28 39.47 7.51
C GLU A 874 -4.12 39.34 5.99
N LEU A 875 -3.80 38.13 5.52
CA LEU A 875 -3.58 37.85 4.10
C LEU A 875 -4.86 37.70 3.28
N THR A 876 -5.99 37.36 3.90
CA THR A 876 -7.22 36.95 3.20
C THR A 876 -8.46 37.77 3.55
N GLY A 877 -8.41 38.57 4.62
CA GLY A 877 -9.56 39.30 5.14
C GLY A 877 -10.65 38.40 5.73
N LEU A 878 -10.34 37.14 6.07
CA LEU A 878 -11.27 36.24 6.77
C LEU A 878 -11.57 36.74 8.21
N PRO A 879 -12.78 36.46 8.75
CA PRO A 879 -13.18 36.95 10.06
C PRO A 879 -12.46 36.18 11.17
N ASP A 880 -12.49 36.71 12.41
CA ASP A 880 -12.03 35.98 13.58
C ASP A 880 -13.09 34.97 14.08
N PRO A 881 -12.91 33.65 13.90
CA PRO A 881 -13.77 32.62 14.48
C PRO A 881 -13.94 32.66 16.01
N PHE A 882 -12.97 33.22 16.74
CA PHE A 882 -12.91 33.18 18.20
C PHE A 882 -13.23 34.53 18.86
N GLY A 883 -13.55 35.56 18.06
CA GLY A 883 -13.88 36.92 18.52
C GLY A 883 -12.67 37.74 18.98
N ASP A 884 -12.86 39.07 19.05
CA ASP A 884 -11.87 40.00 19.59
C ASP A 884 -11.84 39.88 21.13
N PRO A 885 -10.69 39.61 21.78
CA PRO A 885 -10.60 39.52 23.24
C PRO A 885 -10.95 40.84 23.96
N SER A 886 -11.15 41.94 23.24
CA SER A 886 -11.55 43.26 23.77
C SER A 886 -13.06 43.54 23.78
N GLY A 887 -13.92 42.60 23.34
CA GLY A 887 -15.38 42.73 23.44
C GLY A 887 -15.88 42.65 24.89
N GLY A 888 -16.61 43.66 25.35
CA GLY A 888 -17.05 43.84 26.75
C GLY A 888 -17.79 42.64 27.39
N PRO A 889 -17.94 42.66 28.73
CA PRO A 889 -18.38 41.50 29.50
C PRO A 889 -19.85 41.17 29.19
N GLY A 890 -20.09 40.17 28.34
CA GLY A 890 -21.46 39.77 28.00
C GLY A 890 -21.65 38.68 26.96
N THR A 891 -20.68 38.42 26.07
CA THR A 891 -20.78 37.31 25.09
C THR A 891 -20.02 36.09 25.58
N ALA A 892 -20.70 35.21 26.31
CA ALA A 892 -20.19 33.87 26.56
C ALA A 892 -19.89 33.16 25.22
N PRO A 893 -18.86 32.32 25.14
CA PRO A 893 -18.61 31.51 23.94
C PRO A 893 -19.86 30.69 23.65
N VAL A 894 -20.44 30.87 22.46
CA VAL A 894 -21.61 30.13 22.00
C VAL A 894 -21.23 28.65 21.97
N VAL A 895 -21.74 27.89 22.94
CA VAL A 895 -21.63 26.43 22.96
C VAL A 895 -22.36 25.92 21.71
N PRO A 896 -21.70 25.13 20.83
CA PRO A 896 -22.40 24.51 19.71
C PRO A 896 -23.57 23.68 20.23
N ALA A 897 -24.77 23.93 19.73
CA ALA A 897 -25.91 23.06 20.00
C ALA A 897 -25.58 21.64 19.52
N PRO A 898 -26.03 20.58 20.22
CA PRO A 898 -25.90 19.22 19.71
C PRO A 898 -26.50 19.17 18.30
N ARG A 899 -25.71 18.73 17.33
CA ARG A 899 -26.24 18.47 15.99
C ARG A 899 -27.28 17.38 16.14
N SER A 900 -28.53 17.68 15.75
CA SER A 900 -29.58 16.69 15.70
C SER A 900 -29.10 15.55 14.80
N ALA A 901 -29.10 14.34 15.34
CA ALA A 901 -29.02 13.12 14.57
C ALA A 901 -30.18 13.09 13.57
N ALA A 902 -29.98 13.67 12.39
CA ALA A 902 -30.79 13.36 11.24
C ALA A 902 -30.10 12.17 10.57
N ASP A 903 -30.69 11.00 10.82
CA ASP A 903 -30.50 9.71 10.16
C ASP A 903 -29.06 9.16 10.11
N GLY A 904 -28.67 8.44 11.17
CA GLY A 904 -27.43 7.68 11.17
C GLY A 904 -27.08 6.90 12.44
N ASP A 905 -27.81 7.06 13.55
CA ASP A 905 -27.66 6.19 14.73
C ASP A 905 -28.31 4.83 14.44
N HIS A 906 -27.68 4.06 13.55
CA HIS A 906 -27.71 2.61 13.71
C HIS A 906 -26.87 2.31 14.93
N ALA A 907 -27.53 2.12 16.08
CA ALA A 907 -26.94 1.36 17.16
C ALA A 907 -26.42 0.05 16.56
N ALA A 908 -25.09 -0.07 16.43
CA ALA A 908 -24.49 -1.30 15.96
C ALA A 908 -24.91 -2.41 16.94
N PRO A 909 -25.60 -3.47 16.49
CA PRO A 909 -25.83 -4.60 17.36
C PRO A 909 -24.45 -5.18 17.69
N SER A 910 -24.18 -5.33 18.98
CA SER A 910 -23.06 -6.15 19.47
C SER A 910 -23.22 -7.55 18.90
N LEU A 911 -22.58 -7.82 17.76
CA LEU A 911 -22.59 -9.10 17.07
C LEU A 911 -21.16 -9.57 16.91
N ARG A 912 -20.71 -10.36 17.89
CA ARG A 912 -19.92 -11.60 17.74
C ARG A 912 -19.44 -12.07 19.10
N THR A 913 -20.39 -12.52 19.93
CA THR A 913 -20.12 -13.40 21.07
C THR A 913 -20.89 -14.71 20.90
N SER A 914 -20.71 -15.37 19.76
CA SER A 914 -21.10 -16.78 19.61
C SER A 914 -19.98 -17.52 18.89
N PRO A 915 -19.37 -18.55 19.51
CA PRO A 915 -18.45 -19.44 18.80
C PRO A 915 -19.26 -20.30 17.82
N PRO A 916 -18.66 -20.77 16.72
CA PRO A 916 -19.32 -21.73 15.84
C PRO A 916 -19.49 -23.04 16.63
N THR A 917 -20.74 -23.40 16.94
CA THR A 917 -21.08 -24.80 17.24
C THR A 917 -20.88 -25.65 15.98
N PRO A 918 -20.50 -26.92 16.16
CA PRO A 918 -19.69 -27.71 15.22
C PRO A 918 -20.30 -27.95 13.84
#